data_AF-A0A1M3N2A0-F1
#
_entry.id   AF-A0A1M3N2A0-F1
#
_cell.length_a   1.000
_cell.length_b   1.000
_cell.length_c   1.000
_cell.angle_alpha   90.00
_cell.angle_beta   90.00
_cell.angle_gamma   90.00
#
_symmetry.space_group_name_H-M   'P 1'
#
loop_
_entity.id
_entity.type
_entity.pdbx_description
1 polymer ?
#
loop_
_entity_poly.entity_id
_entity_poly.type
_entity_poly.pdbx_seq_one_letter_code
_entity_poly.pdbx_strand_id
1 'polypeptide(L)'
;MRSTLGLVTAVVTASFIAAACGDEGGSTFGNGRDDGGGGSSGTFVPGEGEGDGGGSDDPDASATAGDIDTATMRIEPADAVLTVNAGQQVTQAYKVFGKVKGSSTEQDLTSRVVFYVPDNFLVGGFPANGASLFTSRIPATAADPPQRGGTLTVQAFASNSTGTIDVKTSLTVKLLSTLDSPAVNPALPANPGSKFTGAPVAGRKPVLVYPNNGTMLPPNLRRLDVQWRRGANENQLFEITFKSASAEIVYYSRCGGGTPTYLSGTCAFELDELGYGHLAESNRGAGPVKLRIRGTGDAGAAHGESDEFTIEFAENRVDGGLYYWTVTNPEAIMRFDFGAASGDPEAFVVKNQNQIPNTCPGCHALSRQGTKLVGSLGGQNDGRLFFINDISKPKTDPAWLTVNPGSANGSSNRIQFASFNPTGSEFVAVYGDDADFKKLYFHDGTTGLRQSAKTLTLDFKPNHPDWSPDGETIAVTRVDKTDTTTQKPKRTSIELLKRNGAGWNPPVSLIPQKQDHARYNPNFVPDSSFLYYSESICVGNWDSADCDADADPSAKTWAVKPVAGATPVLLANAAKGGVEDGSATNLGDTFPRSAPFKTKHRDGQLFWFTVASQRKVGVRNTAGAQHLWMYAVDPAKVLAGQDGSYTGFYLPFQDLRTSNHIGQWTEKIVGGTQPPPPPPPPPPPPPPPPPNIPK
;
A
#
# COMPACT_ATOMS: atom_id res chain seq x y z
N MET A 1 21.28 -13.78 61.96
CA MET A 1 20.92 -12.78 63.00
C MET A 1 20.72 -11.43 62.30
N ARG A 2 19.71 -10.64 62.69
CA ARG A 2 19.41 -9.23 62.29
C ARG A 2 19.27 -8.97 60.76
N SER A 3 18.12 -8.57 60.20
CA SER A 3 17.34 -7.32 60.42
C SER A 3 18.07 -6.12 59.80
N THR A 4 17.49 -5.22 58.98
CA THR A 4 16.08 -5.00 58.56
C THR A 4 16.07 -4.08 57.33
N LEU A 5 14.99 -4.04 56.54
CA LEU A 5 14.65 -2.85 55.73
C LEU A 5 13.13 -2.68 55.61
N GLY A 6 12.67 -1.44 55.40
CA GLY A 6 11.31 -1.00 55.70
C GLY A 6 10.30 -1.05 54.54
N LEU A 7 9.03 -1.08 54.92
CA LEU A 7 7.86 -0.96 54.04
C LEU A 7 7.52 0.53 53.83
N VAL A 8 7.21 0.95 52.60
CA VAL A 8 6.47 2.20 52.34
C VAL A 8 5.41 1.89 51.28
N THR A 9 4.14 2.14 51.62
CA THR A 9 2.99 1.88 50.75
C THR A 9 2.54 3.17 50.08
N ALA A 10 2.32 3.13 48.77
CA ALA A 10 1.63 4.20 48.03
C ALA A 10 0.30 3.65 47.49
N VAL A 11 -0.81 4.30 47.83
CA VAL A 11 -2.16 3.93 47.38
C VAL A 11 -2.52 4.78 46.16
N VAL A 12 -3.03 4.14 45.11
CA VAL A 12 -3.69 4.81 43.98
C VAL A 12 -5.10 4.23 43.88
N THR A 13 -6.10 5.09 44.00
CA THR A 13 -7.52 4.70 43.97
C THR A 13 -8.01 4.47 42.54
N ALA A 14 -8.64 3.33 42.30
CA ALA A 14 -9.39 3.07 41.09
C ALA A 14 -10.72 3.83 41.07
N SER A 15 -11.21 4.16 39.89
CA SER A 15 -12.59 4.65 39.67
C SER A 15 -13.13 4.05 38.39
N PHE A 16 -13.99 3.04 38.53
CA PHE A 16 -14.82 2.55 37.44
C PHE A 16 -16.05 3.46 37.31
N ILE A 17 -16.47 3.75 36.08
CA ILE A 17 -17.83 4.22 35.79
C ILE A 17 -18.42 3.25 34.76
N ALA A 18 -19.54 2.64 35.09
CA ALA A 18 -20.29 1.76 34.20
C ALA A 18 -21.34 2.58 33.45
N ALA A 19 -21.60 2.21 32.19
CA ALA A 19 -22.77 2.69 31.45
C ALA A 19 -23.98 1.80 31.74
N ALA A 20 -25.16 2.40 31.94
CA ALA A 20 -26.43 1.72 32.08
C ALA A 20 -27.57 2.54 31.45
N CYS A 21 -28.61 1.85 30.99
CA CYS A 21 -29.68 2.35 30.13
C CYS A 21 -30.71 3.23 30.86
N GLY A 22 -31.56 3.93 30.09
CA GLY A 22 -32.89 4.38 30.56
C GLY A 22 -33.47 5.58 29.81
N ASP A 23 -34.49 5.34 28.99
CA ASP A 23 -35.47 6.38 28.58
C ASP A 23 -36.44 6.66 29.74
N GLU A 24 -37.00 7.89 29.82
CA GLU A 24 -38.45 8.09 29.93
C GLU A 24 -38.90 9.56 29.89
N GLY A 25 -40.02 9.83 29.19
CA GLY A 25 -41.03 10.83 29.57
C GLY A 25 -40.85 12.30 29.18
N GLY A 26 -41.91 12.92 28.61
CA GLY A 26 -42.07 14.38 28.64
C GLY A 26 -42.67 15.06 27.40
N SER A 27 -43.91 14.77 27.00
CA SER A 27 -44.62 15.55 25.96
C SER A 27 -45.58 16.59 26.54
N THR A 28 -45.54 17.83 26.04
CA THR A 28 -46.64 18.80 26.18
C THR A 28 -46.82 19.62 24.89
N PHE A 29 -48.05 19.64 24.37
CA PHE A 29 -48.49 20.62 23.37
C PHE A 29 -49.02 21.89 24.07
N GLY A 30 -48.87 23.05 23.44
CA GLY A 30 -49.49 24.31 23.87
C GLY A 30 -49.80 25.20 22.66
N ASN A 31 -51.03 25.70 22.56
CA ASN A 31 -51.53 26.46 21.40
C ASN A 31 -51.71 27.96 21.70
N GLY A 32 -51.49 28.79 20.68
CA GLY A 32 -51.87 30.22 20.59
C GLY A 32 -51.22 30.82 19.33
N ARG A 33 -51.89 31.41 18.31
CA ARG A 33 -53.06 32.32 18.23
C ARG A 33 -52.89 33.65 18.96
N ASP A 34 -53.25 34.82 18.43
CA ASP A 34 -53.49 35.37 17.06
C ASP A 34 -53.09 36.89 17.17
N ASP A 35 -53.10 37.83 16.21
CA ASP A 35 -53.53 38.00 14.81
C ASP A 35 -52.69 39.16 14.18
N GLY A 36 -52.88 39.52 12.90
CA GLY A 36 -52.62 40.90 12.42
C GLY A 36 -52.03 41.06 11.02
N GLY A 37 -52.88 41.23 10.00
CA GLY A 37 -52.46 41.64 8.65
C GLY A 37 -52.46 43.16 8.43
N GLY A 38 -51.68 43.64 7.47
CA GLY A 38 -51.70 45.05 7.04
C GLY A 38 -50.62 45.39 6.02
N GLY A 39 -51.01 45.73 4.79
CA GLY A 39 -50.08 46.16 3.74
C GLY A 39 -50.64 47.35 2.96
N SER A 40 -49.75 48.20 2.43
CA SER A 40 -50.05 49.23 1.43
C SER A 40 -48.76 49.77 0.79
N SER A 41 -48.87 50.30 -0.43
CA SER A 41 -48.07 51.38 -1.07
C SER A 41 -46.63 51.63 -0.55
N GLY A 42 -45.57 51.60 -1.37
CA GLY A 42 -45.50 51.69 -2.84
C GLY A 42 -45.32 53.14 -3.32
N THR A 43 -44.14 53.45 -3.85
CA THR A 43 -43.79 54.74 -4.48
C THR A 43 -42.93 54.50 -5.72
N PHE A 44 -43.34 55.12 -6.83
CA PHE A 44 -42.65 55.12 -8.12
C PHE A 44 -42.27 56.56 -8.44
N VAL A 45 -41.03 56.79 -8.87
CA VAL A 45 -40.56 58.08 -9.42
C VAL A 45 -39.65 57.78 -10.62
N PRO A 46 -39.97 58.28 -11.83
CA PRO A 46 -39.12 58.10 -13.01
C PRO A 46 -38.06 59.21 -13.12
N GLY A 47 -37.04 58.98 -13.95
CA GLY A 47 -36.06 59.98 -14.36
C GLY A 47 -35.42 59.55 -15.68
N GLU A 48 -35.74 60.26 -16.75
CA GLU A 48 -35.20 60.03 -18.10
C GLU A 48 -33.83 60.72 -18.27
N GLY A 49 -33.02 60.24 -19.20
CA GLY A 49 -31.68 60.75 -19.46
C GLY A 49 -31.06 60.09 -20.69
N GLU A 50 -31.41 60.57 -21.87
CA GLU A 50 -30.81 60.13 -23.13
C GLU A 50 -29.33 60.55 -23.23
N GLY A 51 -28.49 59.65 -23.76
CA GLY A 51 -27.06 59.86 -23.98
C GLY A 51 -26.58 58.91 -25.07
N ASP A 52 -26.34 59.44 -26.25
CA ASP A 52 -26.25 58.69 -27.51
C ASP A 52 -24.81 58.29 -27.90
N GLY A 53 -24.70 57.33 -28.83
CA GLY A 53 -23.61 57.22 -29.80
C GLY A 53 -22.17 57.06 -29.26
N GLY A 54 -21.78 55.84 -28.90
CA GLY A 54 -20.42 55.52 -28.42
C GLY A 54 -19.88 54.16 -28.86
N GLY A 55 -20.03 53.79 -30.14
CA GLY A 55 -19.53 52.52 -30.66
C GLY A 55 -18.01 52.42 -30.64
N SER A 56 -17.47 51.55 -29.79
CA SER A 56 -16.07 51.09 -29.86
C SER A 56 -16.02 49.75 -30.58
N ASP A 57 -15.36 49.71 -31.75
CA ASP A 57 -15.16 48.46 -32.49
C ASP A 57 -14.30 47.48 -31.68
N ASP A 58 -14.92 46.46 -31.10
CA ASP A 58 -14.23 45.27 -30.62
C ASP A 58 -14.02 44.34 -31.84
N PRO A 59 -12.76 44.04 -32.25
CA PRO A 59 -12.49 43.24 -33.44
C PRO A 59 -12.69 41.74 -33.15
N ASP A 60 -13.90 41.36 -32.74
CA ASP A 60 -14.32 39.95 -32.66
C ASP A 60 -14.30 39.36 -34.07
N ALA A 61 -13.22 38.62 -34.37
CA ALA A 61 -12.92 38.10 -35.68
C ALA A 61 -13.84 36.91 -36.00
N SER A 62 -15.07 37.23 -36.42
CA SER A 62 -16.12 36.31 -36.87
C SER A 62 -15.55 35.06 -37.55
N ALA A 63 -15.46 33.97 -36.79
CA ALA A 63 -14.86 32.73 -37.25
C ALA A 63 -15.75 32.14 -38.34
N THR A 64 -15.25 32.16 -39.58
CA THR A 64 -16.05 31.86 -40.78
C THR A 64 -16.78 30.53 -40.68
N ALA A 65 -18.08 30.55 -40.99
CA ALA A 65 -18.93 29.37 -41.07
C ALA A 65 -18.31 28.30 -41.98
N GLY A 66 -18.08 27.09 -41.45
CA GLY A 66 -17.48 25.99 -42.18
C GLY A 66 -16.68 25.01 -41.31
N ASP A 67 -16.32 23.87 -41.90
CA ASP A 67 -15.47 22.86 -41.28
C ASP A 67 -14.10 23.40 -40.88
N ILE A 68 -13.60 22.99 -39.72
CA ILE A 68 -12.22 23.23 -39.26
C ILE A 68 -11.28 22.19 -39.91
N ASP A 69 -10.09 22.61 -40.31
CA ASP A 69 -8.99 21.73 -40.66
C ASP A 69 -8.28 21.26 -39.38
N THR A 70 -8.61 20.04 -38.93
CA THR A 70 -8.08 19.43 -37.70
C THR A 70 -6.55 19.38 -37.67
N ALA A 71 -5.87 19.28 -38.82
CA ALA A 71 -4.42 19.25 -38.89
C ALA A 71 -3.75 20.59 -38.55
N THR A 72 -4.54 21.67 -38.46
CA THR A 72 -4.09 23.02 -38.07
C THR A 72 -4.48 23.40 -36.65
N MET A 73 -5.26 22.57 -35.94
CA MET A 73 -5.74 22.88 -34.61
C MET A 73 -4.63 22.82 -33.56
N ARG A 74 -4.60 23.81 -32.67
CA ARG A 74 -3.67 23.89 -31.53
C ARG A 74 -4.32 24.57 -30.34
N ILE A 75 -4.01 24.11 -29.13
CA ILE A 75 -4.41 24.75 -27.88
C ILE A 75 -3.29 25.68 -27.42
N GLU A 76 -3.63 26.88 -26.95
CA GLU A 76 -2.71 27.79 -26.26
C GLU A 76 -3.19 28.13 -24.84
N PRO A 77 -2.29 28.25 -23.86
CA PRO A 77 -0.87 27.86 -23.92
C PRO A 77 -0.70 26.34 -24.02
N ALA A 78 0.26 25.88 -24.84
CA ALA A 78 0.59 24.46 -24.92
C ALA A 78 1.46 24.04 -23.72
N ASP A 79 1.25 22.82 -23.24
CA ASP A 79 2.06 22.12 -22.22
C ASP A 79 2.36 22.97 -20.98
N ALA A 80 1.33 23.70 -20.53
CA ALA A 80 1.43 24.71 -19.49
C ALA A 80 1.82 24.10 -18.13
N VAL A 81 2.60 24.86 -17.36
CA VAL A 81 2.99 24.49 -15.99
C VAL A 81 2.47 25.54 -15.01
N LEU A 82 1.49 25.15 -14.19
CA LEU A 82 0.95 25.98 -13.12
C LEU A 82 1.59 25.60 -11.79
N THR A 83 1.60 26.53 -10.84
CA THR A 83 2.04 26.28 -9.46
C THR A 83 0.95 26.76 -8.52
N VAL A 84 0.58 25.93 -7.53
CA VAL A 84 -0.49 26.21 -6.57
C VAL A 84 -0.02 25.86 -5.16
N ASN A 85 -0.30 26.71 -4.18
CA ASN A 85 -0.05 26.38 -2.78
C ASN A 85 -1.20 25.54 -2.22
N ALA A 86 -0.91 24.64 -1.29
CA ALA A 86 -1.93 23.87 -0.58
C ALA A 86 -2.96 24.81 0.08
N GLY A 87 -4.25 24.51 -0.11
CA GLY A 87 -5.38 25.36 0.32
C GLY A 87 -5.71 26.51 -0.62
N GLN A 88 -5.05 26.64 -1.78
CA GLN A 88 -5.35 27.65 -2.81
C GLN A 88 -5.78 27.01 -4.13
N GLN A 89 -6.35 27.83 -5.04
CA GLN A 89 -6.61 27.46 -6.43
C GLN A 89 -5.77 28.31 -7.38
N VAL A 90 -5.45 27.74 -8.53
CA VAL A 90 -4.89 28.42 -9.70
C VAL A 90 -5.79 28.17 -10.90
N THR A 91 -5.87 29.13 -11.82
CA THR A 91 -6.64 29.02 -13.05
C THR A 91 -5.76 29.21 -14.28
N GLN A 92 -6.20 28.70 -15.42
CA GLN A 92 -5.57 28.94 -16.73
C GLN A 92 -6.67 29.11 -17.77
N ALA A 93 -6.73 30.28 -18.40
CA ALA A 93 -7.55 30.48 -19.58
C ALA A 93 -6.86 29.85 -20.78
N TYR A 94 -7.61 29.05 -21.55
CA TYR A 94 -7.14 28.45 -22.78
C TYR A 94 -7.82 29.07 -24.00
N LYS A 95 -7.13 28.99 -25.14
CA LYS A 95 -7.66 29.26 -26.47
C LYS A 95 -7.41 28.09 -27.41
N VAL A 96 -8.23 27.96 -28.45
CA VAL A 96 -7.94 27.10 -29.60
C VAL A 96 -7.72 27.97 -30.82
N PHE A 97 -6.64 27.74 -31.53
CA PHE A 97 -6.38 28.34 -32.84
C PHE A 97 -6.40 27.26 -33.92
N GLY A 98 -6.72 27.65 -35.14
CA GLY A 98 -6.69 26.78 -36.31
C GLY A 98 -7.29 27.44 -37.56
N LYS A 99 -7.43 26.70 -38.65
CA LYS A 99 -7.98 27.19 -39.92
C LYS A 99 -9.32 26.54 -40.24
N VAL A 100 -10.22 27.30 -40.86
CA VAL A 100 -11.40 26.76 -41.53
C VAL A 100 -10.98 26.25 -42.92
N LYS A 101 -11.51 25.11 -43.37
CA LYS A 101 -11.17 24.50 -44.67
C LYS A 101 -11.41 25.50 -45.80
N GLY A 102 -10.36 25.77 -46.58
CA GLY A 102 -10.37 26.79 -47.65
C GLY A 102 -9.87 28.18 -47.21
N SER A 103 -9.73 28.44 -45.91
CA SER A 103 -9.02 29.62 -45.40
C SER A 103 -7.51 29.39 -45.39
N SER A 104 -6.74 30.36 -45.87
CA SER A 104 -5.29 30.41 -45.64
C SER A 104 -4.93 30.97 -44.26
N THR A 105 -5.85 31.71 -43.63
CA THR A 105 -5.68 32.46 -42.37
C THR A 105 -6.06 31.62 -41.16
N GLU A 106 -5.26 31.68 -40.10
CA GLU A 106 -5.57 31.13 -38.78
C GLU A 106 -6.54 32.04 -38.03
N GLN A 107 -7.48 31.43 -37.30
CA GLN A 107 -8.56 32.10 -36.57
C GLN A 107 -8.56 31.63 -35.11
N ASP A 108 -9.11 32.45 -34.22
CA ASP A 108 -9.48 32.01 -32.88
C ASP A 108 -10.77 31.17 -32.99
N LEU A 109 -10.68 29.92 -32.56
CA LEU A 109 -11.76 28.93 -32.60
C LEU A 109 -12.31 28.63 -31.20
N THR A 110 -11.93 29.40 -30.17
CA THR A 110 -12.27 29.13 -28.76
C THR A 110 -13.79 29.13 -28.51
N SER A 111 -14.55 29.94 -29.25
CA SER A 111 -16.03 29.98 -29.21
C SER A 111 -16.70 28.79 -29.93
N ARG A 112 -15.94 28.00 -30.70
CA ARG A 112 -16.41 26.83 -31.47
C ARG A 112 -16.06 25.49 -30.80
N VAL A 113 -15.48 25.50 -29.61
CA VAL A 113 -15.04 24.29 -28.89
C VAL A 113 -15.65 24.16 -27.50
N VAL A 114 -15.58 22.95 -26.96
CA VAL A 114 -15.79 22.66 -25.53
C VAL A 114 -14.55 22.00 -24.94
N PHE A 115 -14.09 22.51 -23.80
CA PHE A 115 -12.91 22.01 -23.09
C PHE A 115 -13.26 20.92 -22.07
N TYR A 116 -12.36 19.95 -21.91
CA TYR A 116 -12.52 18.80 -21.04
C TYR A 116 -11.17 18.26 -20.52
N VAL A 117 -11.23 17.47 -19.45
CA VAL A 117 -10.10 16.76 -18.84
C VAL A 117 -10.46 15.28 -18.75
N PRO A 118 -9.94 14.41 -19.66
CA PRO A 118 -10.32 13.00 -19.74
C PRO A 118 -9.58 12.10 -18.73
N ASP A 119 -8.50 12.59 -18.12
CA ASP A 119 -7.61 11.87 -17.21
C ASP A 119 -7.24 12.74 -16.00
N ASN A 120 -6.84 12.11 -14.88
CA ASN A 120 -6.35 12.79 -13.66
C ASN A 120 -7.21 13.95 -13.10
N PHE A 121 -8.51 13.99 -13.41
CA PHE A 121 -9.48 15.08 -13.14
C PHE A 121 -9.60 15.57 -11.68
N LEU A 122 -9.03 14.87 -10.70
CA LEU A 122 -8.97 15.33 -9.31
C LEU A 122 -7.86 16.39 -9.06
N VAL A 123 -7.00 16.66 -10.05
CA VAL A 123 -6.10 17.83 -10.10
C VAL A 123 -6.90 19.11 -10.39
N GLY A 124 -7.93 19.03 -11.22
CA GLY A 124 -8.76 20.15 -11.65
C GLY A 124 -9.49 19.85 -12.96
N GLY A 125 -10.26 20.82 -13.44
CA GLY A 125 -11.04 20.68 -14.67
C GLY A 125 -11.60 22.00 -15.20
N PHE A 126 -12.48 21.88 -16.19
CA PHE A 126 -13.24 22.98 -16.79
C PHE A 126 -14.68 23.02 -16.24
N PRO A 127 -15.38 24.17 -16.30
CA PRO A 127 -16.78 24.26 -15.93
C PRO A 127 -17.66 23.35 -16.80
N ALA A 128 -18.79 22.90 -16.25
CA ALA A 128 -19.66 21.89 -16.90
C ALA A 128 -20.32 22.34 -18.23
N ASN A 129 -20.18 23.61 -18.63
CA ASN A 129 -20.58 24.12 -19.95
C ASN A 129 -19.47 24.03 -21.02
N GLY A 130 -18.27 23.55 -20.67
CA GLY A 130 -17.12 23.44 -21.56
C GLY A 130 -16.31 24.73 -21.76
N ALA A 131 -16.55 25.79 -20.97
CA ALA A 131 -15.82 27.04 -21.07
C ALA A 131 -14.31 26.89 -20.79
N SER A 132 -13.47 27.72 -21.43
CA SER A 132 -12.01 27.50 -21.53
C SER A 132 -11.17 27.87 -20.29
N LEU A 133 -11.79 28.20 -19.16
CA LEU A 133 -11.07 28.53 -17.91
C LEU A 133 -10.87 27.27 -17.06
N PHE A 134 -9.70 26.65 -17.18
CA PHE A 134 -9.30 25.57 -16.26
C PHE A 134 -9.19 26.11 -14.83
N THR A 135 -9.60 25.31 -13.85
CA THR A 135 -9.45 25.60 -12.42
C THR A 135 -8.92 24.37 -11.68
N SER A 136 -7.84 24.53 -10.91
CA SER A 136 -7.32 23.46 -10.04
C SER A 136 -8.27 23.15 -8.89
N ARG A 137 -8.43 21.88 -8.53
CA ARG A 137 -9.37 21.45 -7.48
C ARG A 137 -8.85 21.76 -6.06
N ILE A 138 -9.75 22.23 -5.21
CA ILE A 138 -9.66 22.14 -3.73
C ILE A 138 -10.65 21.04 -3.26
N PRO A 139 -10.29 20.23 -2.24
CA PRO A 139 -11.23 19.34 -1.54
C PRO A 139 -12.35 20.14 -0.84
N ALA A 140 -13.61 19.77 -1.05
CA ALA A 140 -14.75 20.47 -0.45
C ALA A 140 -15.01 20.08 1.01
N THR A 141 -14.63 18.85 1.39
CA THR A 141 -14.78 18.29 2.74
C THR A 141 -13.50 17.58 3.20
N ALA A 142 -13.47 17.07 4.43
CA ALA A 142 -12.39 16.20 4.90
C ALA A 142 -12.50 14.74 4.41
N ALA A 143 -13.62 14.36 3.76
CA ALA A 143 -13.83 13.02 3.17
C ALA A 143 -13.54 12.97 1.66
N ASP A 144 -13.37 14.13 1.04
CA ASP A 144 -12.87 14.31 -0.32
C ASP A 144 -11.44 13.75 -0.47
N PRO A 145 -11.03 13.25 -1.66
CA PRO A 145 -9.62 13.01 -1.94
C PRO A 145 -8.78 14.28 -1.79
N PRO A 146 -7.55 14.19 -1.24
CA PRO A 146 -6.66 15.33 -0.99
C PRO A 146 -6.44 16.26 -2.19
N GLN A 147 -5.99 17.48 -1.91
CA GLN A 147 -5.47 18.35 -2.96
C GLN A 147 -4.21 17.72 -3.55
N ARG A 148 -4.08 17.72 -4.87
CA ARG A 148 -2.93 17.12 -5.55
C ARG A 148 -2.51 17.90 -6.78
N GLY A 149 -1.21 17.91 -7.03
CA GLY A 149 -0.66 18.24 -8.33
C GLY A 149 -0.70 17.05 -9.28
N GLY A 150 -0.14 17.22 -10.46
CA GLY A 150 -0.05 16.18 -11.48
C GLY A 150 -0.14 16.75 -12.89
N THR A 151 0.25 15.93 -13.86
CA THR A 151 -0.01 16.18 -15.28
C THR A 151 -1.37 15.62 -15.67
N LEU A 152 -2.10 16.33 -16.53
CA LEU A 152 -3.37 15.94 -17.13
C LEU A 152 -3.41 16.36 -18.61
N THR A 153 -4.31 15.75 -19.37
CA THR A 153 -4.63 16.12 -20.75
C THR A 153 -5.65 17.26 -20.74
N VAL A 154 -5.35 18.36 -21.43
CA VAL A 154 -6.33 19.36 -21.83
C VAL A 154 -6.82 18.99 -23.22
N GLN A 155 -8.10 18.64 -23.34
CA GLN A 155 -8.73 18.27 -24.60
C GLN A 155 -9.81 19.29 -24.97
N ALA A 156 -9.83 19.71 -26.24
CA ALA A 156 -10.88 20.57 -26.78
C ALA A 156 -11.57 19.89 -27.97
N PHE A 157 -12.90 19.79 -27.93
CA PHE A 157 -13.70 19.16 -28.98
C PHE A 157 -14.40 20.22 -29.84
N ALA A 158 -14.52 19.99 -31.16
CA ALA A 158 -15.23 20.85 -32.10
C ALA A 158 -16.15 20.04 -33.03
N SER A 159 -17.13 20.71 -33.66
CA SER A 159 -18.06 20.09 -34.63
C SER A 159 -17.67 20.40 -36.08
N ASN A 160 -17.49 19.34 -36.89
CA ASN A 160 -17.42 19.39 -38.36
C ASN A 160 -18.61 18.65 -38.99
N SER A 161 -18.86 18.85 -40.28
CA SER A 161 -19.95 18.22 -41.02
C SER A 161 -19.80 16.70 -41.12
N THR A 162 -18.57 16.19 -40.93
CA THR A 162 -18.24 14.77 -40.87
C THR A 162 -18.31 14.17 -39.46
N GLY A 163 -18.63 14.97 -38.43
CA GLY A 163 -18.68 14.57 -37.02
C GLY A 163 -17.75 15.39 -36.12
N THR A 164 -17.67 14.99 -34.85
CA THR A 164 -16.80 15.62 -33.84
C THR A 164 -15.33 15.40 -34.14
N ILE A 165 -14.51 16.43 -33.91
CA ILE A 165 -13.04 16.38 -33.95
C ILE A 165 -12.47 16.86 -32.60
N ASP A 166 -11.22 16.50 -32.28
CA ASP A 166 -10.55 16.97 -31.06
C ASP A 166 -9.09 17.39 -31.28
N VAL A 167 -8.60 18.23 -30.37
CA VAL A 167 -7.19 18.63 -30.22
C VAL A 167 -6.79 18.52 -28.74
N LYS A 168 -5.51 18.26 -28.49
CA LYS A 168 -4.95 17.99 -27.15
C LYS A 168 -3.65 18.75 -26.90
N THR A 169 -3.41 19.08 -25.63
CA THR A 169 -2.11 19.45 -25.06
C THR A 169 -2.06 18.97 -23.61
N SER A 170 -0.91 19.06 -22.93
CA SER A 170 -0.83 18.75 -21.50
C SER A 170 -0.98 20.00 -20.62
N LEU A 171 -1.28 19.76 -19.35
CA LEU A 171 -1.18 20.72 -18.26
C LEU A 171 -0.56 20.02 -17.06
N THR A 172 0.51 20.58 -16.50
CA THR A 172 1.07 20.12 -15.22
C THR A 172 0.77 21.14 -14.13
N VAL A 173 0.02 20.75 -13.11
CA VAL A 173 -0.17 21.55 -11.89
C VAL A 173 0.83 21.06 -10.84
N LYS A 174 1.73 21.94 -10.40
CA LYS A 174 2.66 21.64 -9.31
C LYS A 174 2.09 22.12 -7.97
N LEU A 175 1.86 21.18 -7.05
CA LEU A 175 1.44 21.49 -5.68
C LEU A 175 2.66 21.86 -4.82
N LEU A 176 2.65 23.04 -4.22
CA LEU A 176 3.57 23.42 -3.14
C LEU A 176 2.85 23.24 -1.80
N SER A 177 3.47 22.51 -0.87
CA SER A 177 2.93 22.35 0.49
C SER A 177 4.04 22.51 1.50
N THR A 178 3.89 23.50 2.37
CA THR A 178 4.78 23.72 3.53
C THR A 178 4.01 23.36 4.78
N LEU A 179 4.55 22.44 5.58
CA LEU A 179 3.91 21.87 6.76
C LEU A 179 4.88 21.91 7.94
N ASP A 180 4.34 21.99 9.15
CA ASP A 180 5.09 21.92 10.40
C ASP A 180 4.75 20.61 11.12
N SER A 181 5.76 19.91 11.63
CA SER A 181 5.56 18.68 12.40
C SER A 181 4.71 18.93 13.66
N PRO A 182 3.62 18.17 13.91
CA PRO A 182 2.76 18.41 15.07
C PRO A 182 3.46 18.10 16.40
N ALA A 183 3.05 18.81 17.45
CA ALA A 183 3.38 18.54 18.86
C ALA A 183 4.88 18.44 19.24
N VAL A 184 5.80 19.04 18.47
CA VAL A 184 7.24 18.99 18.77
C VAL A 184 7.69 19.93 19.90
N ASN A 185 8.68 19.47 20.67
CA ASN A 185 9.30 20.18 21.77
C ASN A 185 10.84 20.18 21.62
N PRO A 186 11.52 21.34 21.63
CA PRO A 186 10.97 22.69 21.65
C PRO A 186 10.16 23.01 20.37
N ALA A 187 9.18 23.90 20.48
CA ALA A 187 8.39 24.36 19.34
C ALA A 187 9.29 24.89 18.21
N LEU A 188 8.82 24.78 16.96
CA LEU A 188 9.54 25.30 15.80
C LEU A 188 9.66 26.84 15.88
N PRO A 189 10.77 27.45 15.42
CA PRO A 189 10.88 28.90 15.36
C PRO A 189 9.96 29.43 14.25
N ALA A 190 9.37 30.61 14.45
CA ALA A 190 8.55 31.26 13.41
C ALA A 190 9.31 31.39 12.08
N ASN A 191 8.62 31.09 10.97
CA ASN A 191 9.17 31.00 9.62
C ASN A 191 10.43 30.10 9.55
N PRO A 192 10.32 28.79 9.87
CA PRO A 192 11.49 27.91 10.05
C PRO A 192 12.37 27.77 8.80
N GLY A 193 11.80 27.88 7.59
CA GLY A 193 12.55 27.92 6.33
C GLY A 193 13.60 29.04 6.24
N SER A 194 13.41 30.15 6.95
CA SER A 194 14.39 31.25 7.02
C SER A 194 15.75 30.84 7.62
N LYS A 195 15.81 29.69 8.29
CA LYS A 195 17.03 29.15 8.93
C LYS A 195 17.91 28.33 7.99
N PHE A 196 17.45 28.04 6.79
CA PHE A 196 18.15 27.17 5.82
C PHE A 196 18.70 27.95 4.62
N THR A 197 19.29 29.10 4.89
CA THR A 197 19.94 29.98 3.90
C THR A 197 21.44 29.69 3.76
N GLY A 198 22.07 30.28 2.74
CA GLY A 198 23.49 30.07 2.42
C GLY A 198 23.77 28.77 1.67
N ALA A 199 25.05 28.39 1.58
CA ALA A 199 25.49 27.11 1.02
C ALA A 199 25.60 26.03 2.12
N PRO A 200 25.36 24.75 1.81
CA PRO A 200 25.43 23.67 2.80
C PRO A 200 26.87 23.40 3.25
N VAL A 201 27.05 23.27 4.57
CA VAL A 201 28.33 23.00 5.23
C VAL A 201 28.49 21.50 5.46
N ALA A 202 29.50 20.88 4.84
CA ALA A 202 29.74 19.43 4.88
C ALA A 202 29.82 18.86 6.31
N GLY A 203 30.47 19.56 7.24
CA GLY A 203 30.55 19.15 8.65
C GLY A 203 29.20 19.10 9.40
N ARG A 204 28.13 19.64 8.81
CA ARG A 204 26.76 19.61 9.35
C ARG A 204 25.84 18.61 8.63
N LYS A 205 26.33 17.86 7.63
CA LYS A 205 25.54 16.96 6.78
C LYS A 205 24.74 15.92 7.58
N PRO A 206 23.39 15.93 7.53
CA PRO A 206 22.57 14.81 7.98
C PRO A 206 22.78 13.59 7.06
N VAL A 207 22.54 12.38 7.58
CA VAL A 207 22.55 11.16 6.76
C VAL A 207 21.14 10.57 6.73
N LEU A 208 20.47 10.67 5.59
CA LEU A 208 19.17 10.04 5.35
C LEU A 208 19.30 8.51 5.40
N VAL A 209 18.36 7.84 6.07
CA VAL A 209 18.43 6.39 6.37
C VAL A 209 17.22 5.62 5.83
N TYR A 210 16.01 6.16 6.01
CA TYR A 210 14.75 5.51 5.63
C TYR A 210 13.74 6.56 5.14
N PRO A 211 12.83 6.27 4.17
CA PRO A 211 12.62 5.01 3.44
C PRO A 211 13.83 4.53 2.65
N ASN A 212 13.86 3.26 2.24
CA ASN A 212 14.96 2.74 1.41
C ASN A 212 15.00 3.42 0.03
N ASN A 213 16.19 3.81 -0.42
CA ASN A 213 16.41 4.43 -1.73
C ASN A 213 16.14 3.44 -2.87
N GLY A 214 15.18 3.77 -3.73
CA GLY A 214 14.65 2.91 -4.80
C GLY A 214 13.36 2.16 -4.44
N THR A 215 12.64 2.59 -3.40
CA THR A 215 11.36 1.95 -3.00
C THR A 215 10.16 2.48 -3.78
N MET A 216 9.17 1.61 -3.98
CA MET A 216 7.89 1.88 -4.62
C MET A 216 6.78 1.69 -3.58
N LEU A 217 6.09 2.77 -3.24
CA LEU A 217 5.09 2.80 -2.16
C LEU A 217 3.66 2.68 -2.73
N PRO A 218 2.76 1.91 -2.08
CA PRO A 218 1.34 2.01 -2.33
C PRO A 218 0.84 3.41 -1.96
N PRO A 219 0.08 4.12 -2.82
CA PRO A 219 -0.38 5.48 -2.54
C PRO A 219 -1.43 5.56 -1.42
N ASN A 220 -1.81 4.43 -0.82
CA ASN A 220 -2.69 4.31 0.34
C ASN A 220 -1.98 3.65 1.55
N LEU A 221 -0.65 3.74 1.65
CA LEU A 221 0.06 3.34 2.89
C LEU A 221 -0.26 4.30 4.07
N ARG A 222 -0.68 5.54 3.77
CA ARG A 222 -1.20 6.60 4.67
C ARG A 222 -0.24 7.14 5.73
N ARG A 223 0.79 6.39 6.11
CA ARG A 223 1.90 6.79 6.99
C ARG A 223 3.22 6.58 6.25
N LEU A 224 4.19 7.48 6.45
CA LEU A 224 5.57 7.29 5.97
C LEU A 224 6.55 7.81 7.02
N ASP A 225 7.32 6.89 7.61
CA ASP A 225 8.52 7.21 8.35
C ASP A 225 9.58 7.82 7.41
N VAL A 226 10.10 9.00 7.76
CA VAL A 226 11.38 9.52 7.29
C VAL A 226 12.34 9.50 8.47
N GLN A 227 13.52 8.91 8.30
CA GLN A 227 14.49 8.71 9.39
C GLN A 227 15.91 9.07 8.94
N TRP A 228 16.68 9.70 9.84
CA TRP A 228 18.03 10.17 9.54
C TRP A 228 18.95 10.20 10.77
N ARG A 229 20.27 10.08 10.55
CA ARG A 229 21.29 10.47 11.55
C ARG A 229 21.44 12.00 11.52
N ARG A 230 21.50 12.65 12.68
CA ARG A 230 21.38 14.11 12.80
C ARG A 230 22.45 14.95 12.07
N GLY A 231 23.61 14.35 11.77
CA GLY A 231 24.81 15.07 11.40
C GLY A 231 25.46 15.69 12.64
N ALA A 232 25.66 17.01 12.63
CA ALA A 232 26.23 17.74 13.76
C ALA A 232 25.24 17.91 14.93
N ASN A 233 25.74 18.06 16.15
CA ASN A 233 24.90 18.25 17.35
C ASN A 233 24.19 19.61 17.38
N GLU A 234 24.73 20.59 16.67
CA GLU A 234 24.15 21.91 16.45
C GLU A 234 22.92 21.87 15.53
N ASN A 235 22.64 20.72 14.90
CA ASN A 235 21.41 20.49 14.13
C ASN A 235 20.27 20.11 15.09
N GLN A 236 19.33 21.04 15.27
CA GLN A 236 18.15 20.95 16.15
C GLN A 236 16.85 21.29 15.42
N LEU A 237 16.93 21.86 14.22
CA LEU A 237 15.83 22.13 13.30
C LEU A 237 16.14 21.45 11.96
N PHE A 238 15.17 20.78 11.38
CA PHE A 238 15.32 20.02 10.15
C PHE A 238 14.25 20.41 9.13
N GLU A 239 14.64 20.35 7.87
CA GLU A 239 13.76 20.49 6.71
C GLU A 239 13.78 19.17 5.95
N ILE A 240 12.60 18.61 5.71
CA ILE A 240 12.39 17.36 4.97
C ILE A 240 11.70 17.76 3.67
N THR A 241 12.43 17.69 2.55
CA THR A 241 11.89 18.03 1.23
C THR A 241 11.61 16.77 0.42
N PHE A 242 10.38 16.66 -0.10
CA PHE A 242 10.00 15.76 -1.18
C PHE A 242 9.75 16.57 -2.46
N LYS A 243 10.39 16.23 -3.58
CA LYS A 243 10.34 17.01 -4.82
C LYS A 243 10.17 16.15 -6.07
N SER A 244 9.24 16.53 -6.94
CA SER A 244 9.02 15.94 -8.26
C SER A 244 8.59 17.02 -9.26
N ALA A 245 8.18 16.62 -10.48
CA ALA A 245 7.53 17.53 -11.43
C ALA A 245 6.18 18.05 -10.91
N SER A 246 5.42 17.20 -10.20
CA SER A 246 4.04 17.44 -9.77
C SER A 246 3.91 18.03 -8.37
N ALA A 247 4.94 17.94 -7.52
CA ALA A 247 4.85 18.42 -6.14
C ALA A 247 6.20 18.88 -5.58
N GLU A 248 6.14 19.81 -4.61
CA GLU A 248 7.23 20.09 -3.67
C GLU A 248 6.63 20.22 -2.27
N ILE A 249 6.80 19.16 -1.46
CA ILE A 249 6.26 19.02 -0.12
C ILE A 249 7.41 19.19 0.87
N VAL A 250 7.32 20.18 1.74
CA VAL A 250 8.36 20.55 2.70
C VAL A 250 7.79 20.48 4.11
N TYR A 251 8.36 19.61 4.95
CA TYR A 251 8.09 19.64 6.39
C TYR A 251 9.25 20.28 7.15
N TYR A 252 8.93 21.13 8.12
CA TYR A 252 9.88 21.53 9.17
C TYR A 252 9.64 20.72 10.44
N SER A 253 10.73 20.22 11.04
CA SER A 253 10.64 19.29 12.16
C SER A 253 11.79 19.41 13.16
N ARG A 254 11.57 18.87 14.35
CA ARG A 254 12.60 18.56 15.35
C ARG A 254 13.05 17.11 15.20
N CYS A 255 14.05 16.70 15.97
CA CYS A 255 14.27 15.27 16.23
C CYS A 255 13.19 14.78 17.21
N GLY A 256 12.10 14.23 16.68
CA GLY A 256 11.06 13.55 17.46
C GLY A 256 11.30 12.04 17.51
N GLY A 257 10.67 11.37 18.49
CA GLY A 257 10.74 9.91 18.59
C GLY A 257 9.68 9.33 19.52
N GLY A 258 8.61 8.75 18.95
CA GLY A 258 7.71 7.85 19.68
C GLY A 258 8.36 6.49 19.95
N THR A 259 7.61 5.58 20.56
CA THR A 259 8.02 4.16 20.74
C THR A 259 7.87 3.33 19.47
N PRO A 260 8.69 2.27 19.25
CA PRO A 260 9.88 1.91 20.03
C PRO A 260 10.99 2.96 19.91
N THR A 261 11.93 2.96 20.85
CA THR A 261 13.00 3.95 20.89
C THR A 261 13.90 3.89 19.66
N TYR A 262 14.27 5.07 19.16
CA TYR A 262 15.24 5.24 18.09
C TYR A 262 16.67 5.19 18.64
N LEU A 263 17.65 4.93 17.78
CA LEU A 263 19.07 4.92 18.14
C LEU A 263 19.54 6.31 18.60
N SER A 264 20.46 6.37 19.57
CA SER A 264 20.98 7.64 20.09
C SER A 264 21.66 8.48 18.99
N GLY A 265 21.38 9.79 18.95
CA GLY A 265 21.89 10.70 17.92
C GLY A 265 21.15 10.64 16.57
N THR A 266 20.08 9.84 16.48
CA THR A 266 19.22 9.75 15.29
C THR A 266 17.89 10.47 15.50
N CYS A 267 17.18 10.71 14.41
CA CYS A 267 15.98 11.53 14.34
C CYS A 267 14.99 10.90 13.36
N ALA A 268 13.69 11.05 13.63
CA ALA A 268 12.64 10.55 12.75
C ALA A 268 11.44 11.50 12.72
N PHE A 269 10.64 11.35 11.68
CA PHE A 269 9.36 12.02 11.49
C PHE A 269 8.43 11.10 10.67
N GLU A 270 7.26 10.77 11.21
CA GLU A 270 6.20 10.11 10.45
C GLU A 270 5.32 11.19 9.81
N LEU A 271 5.11 11.10 8.49
CA LEU A 271 4.19 12.01 7.78
C LEU A 271 2.76 11.81 8.25
N ASP A 272 2.06 12.91 8.49
CA ASP A 272 0.63 12.91 8.75
C ASP A 272 -0.20 12.63 7.48
N GLU A 273 -1.46 12.26 7.66
CA GLU A 273 -2.33 11.87 6.53
C GLU A 273 -2.50 12.99 5.49
N LEU A 274 -2.43 14.27 5.91
CA LEU A 274 -2.52 15.42 5.00
C LEU A 274 -1.32 15.48 4.04
N GLY A 275 -0.10 15.57 4.56
CA GLY A 275 1.08 15.69 3.70
C GLY A 275 1.52 14.37 3.07
N TYR A 276 1.22 13.22 3.68
CA TYR A 276 1.27 11.94 2.97
C TYR A 276 0.28 11.93 1.80
N GLY A 277 -0.94 12.43 1.99
CA GLY A 277 -1.94 12.59 0.94
C GLY A 277 -1.43 13.47 -0.20
N HIS A 278 -0.97 14.69 0.10
CA HIS A 278 -0.37 15.58 -0.90
C HIS A 278 0.80 14.93 -1.66
N LEU A 279 1.66 14.21 -0.95
CA LEU A 279 2.83 13.53 -1.52
C LEU A 279 2.44 12.36 -2.44
N ALA A 280 1.63 11.42 -1.95
CA ALA A 280 1.28 10.20 -2.67
C ALA A 280 0.34 10.48 -3.85
N GLU A 281 -0.71 11.28 -3.63
CA GLU A 281 -1.71 11.57 -4.66
C GLU A 281 -1.14 12.36 -5.84
N SER A 282 -0.23 13.31 -5.57
CA SER A 282 0.41 14.09 -6.64
C SER A 282 1.41 13.28 -7.48
N ASN A 283 1.80 12.09 -7.03
CA ASN A 283 2.87 11.30 -7.63
C ASN A 283 2.44 9.89 -8.08
N ARG A 284 1.15 9.55 -8.02
CA ARG A 284 0.58 8.28 -8.52
C ARG A 284 1.07 7.95 -9.94
N GLY A 285 1.99 6.99 -10.06
CA GLY A 285 2.59 6.60 -11.34
C GLY A 285 3.50 7.64 -12.01
N ALA A 286 3.58 8.88 -11.49
CA ALA A 286 4.11 10.04 -12.21
C ALA A 286 5.63 10.01 -12.41
N GLY A 287 6.38 9.32 -11.54
CA GLY A 287 7.84 9.25 -11.65
C GLY A 287 8.56 9.23 -10.29
N PRO A 288 9.90 9.41 -10.31
CA PRO A 288 10.71 9.52 -9.11
C PRO A 288 10.43 10.81 -8.33
N VAL A 289 10.24 10.67 -7.03
CA VAL A 289 10.27 11.76 -6.04
C VAL A 289 11.63 11.76 -5.35
N LYS A 290 12.28 12.93 -5.31
CA LYS A 290 13.52 13.15 -4.55
C LYS A 290 13.20 13.48 -3.09
N LEU A 291 13.80 12.72 -2.17
CA LEU A 291 13.72 12.96 -0.72
C LEU A 291 15.09 13.41 -0.21
N ARG A 292 15.12 14.53 0.52
CA ARG A 292 16.34 15.16 1.04
C ARG A 292 16.11 15.79 2.41
N ILE A 293 17.13 15.74 3.27
CA ILE A 293 17.11 16.35 4.62
C ILE A 293 18.11 17.49 4.68
N ARG A 294 17.69 18.67 5.14
CA ARG A 294 18.59 19.74 5.58
C ARG A 294 18.52 19.90 7.11
N GLY A 295 19.63 20.24 7.75
CA GLY A 295 19.73 20.35 9.21
C GLY A 295 20.46 21.63 9.65
N THR A 296 19.90 22.37 10.61
CA THR A 296 20.44 23.62 11.15
C THR A 296 20.10 23.79 12.64
N GLY A 297 20.62 24.83 13.29
CA GLY A 297 20.20 25.26 14.63
C GLY A 297 19.27 26.47 14.55
N ASP A 298 18.53 26.78 15.62
CA ASP A 298 17.47 27.83 15.61
C ASP A 298 17.93 29.24 15.20
N ALA A 299 19.23 29.53 15.32
CA ALA A 299 19.84 30.77 14.83
C ALA A 299 19.95 30.84 13.30
N GLY A 300 19.95 29.70 12.58
CA GLY A 300 20.09 29.63 11.12
C GLY A 300 21.48 29.93 10.57
N ALA A 301 22.51 30.03 11.41
CA ALA A 301 23.83 30.54 11.03
C ALA A 301 24.59 29.68 9.99
N ALA A 302 24.26 28.40 9.88
CA ALA A 302 24.71 27.49 8.82
C ALA A 302 23.81 26.25 8.80
N HIS A 303 23.65 25.60 7.65
CA HIS A 303 22.94 24.33 7.53
C HIS A 303 23.82 23.26 6.85
N GLY A 304 23.51 21.99 7.06
CA GLY A 304 24.03 20.88 6.26
C GLY A 304 22.92 20.22 5.45
N GLU A 305 23.29 19.48 4.42
CA GLU A 305 22.35 18.84 3.48
C GLU A 305 22.75 17.37 3.23
N SER A 306 21.78 16.45 3.25
CA SER A 306 21.98 15.02 3.01
C SER A 306 22.17 14.72 1.51
N ASP A 307 22.63 13.51 1.21
CA ASP A 307 22.41 12.96 -0.13
C ASP A 307 20.91 12.76 -0.39
N GLU A 308 20.50 12.77 -1.65
CA GLU A 308 19.10 12.51 -2.04
C GLU A 308 18.81 11.01 -2.12
N PHE A 309 17.65 10.61 -1.61
CA PHE A 309 17.02 9.35 -1.99
C PHE A 309 15.98 9.57 -3.09
N THR A 310 15.67 8.50 -3.81
CA THR A 310 14.58 8.44 -4.78
C THR A 310 13.55 7.43 -4.32
N ILE A 311 12.27 7.82 -4.32
CA ILE A 311 11.13 6.95 -4.04
C ILE A 311 10.09 7.12 -5.16
N GLU A 312 9.26 6.11 -5.40
CA GLU A 312 8.15 6.17 -6.35
C GLU A 312 6.82 5.81 -5.67
N PHE A 313 5.70 6.23 -6.28
CA PHE A 313 4.35 5.88 -5.85
C PHE A 313 3.62 5.13 -6.97
N ALA A 314 2.95 4.05 -6.61
CA ALA A 314 2.17 3.27 -7.58
C ALA A 314 0.97 4.08 -8.11
N GLU A 315 0.49 3.71 -9.29
CA GLU A 315 -0.66 4.40 -9.91
C GLU A 315 -1.96 4.03 -9.18
N ASN A 316 -2.20 2.73 -9.03
CA ASN A 316 -3.30 2.16 -8.30
C ASN A 316 -2.97 1.96 -6.80
N ARG A 317 -4.03 1.85 -6.00
CA ARG A 317 -3.97 1.41 -4.60
C ARG A 317 -3.56 -0.07 -4.50
N VAL A 318 -3.03 -0.44 -3.34
CA VAL A 318 -2.99 -1.82 -2.84
C VAL A 318 -4.17 -1.94 -1.89
N ASP A 319 -5.17 -2.76 -2.18
CA ASP A 319 -6.32 -2.97 -1.31
C ASP A 319 -6.37 -4.43 -0.84
N GLY A 320 -7.30 -4.79 0.04
CA GLY A 320 -7.43 -6.17 0.54
C GLY A 320 -6.76 -6.43 1.88
N GLY A 321 -6.72 -7.70 2.28
CA GLY A 321 -6.32 -8.12 3.62
C GLY A 321 -4.91 -8.69 3.70
N LEU A 322 -4.21 -8.38 4.78
CA LEU A 322 -2.98 -9.04 5.20
C LEU A 322 -3.17 -9.67 6.58
N TYR A 323 -2.91 -10.96 6.69
CA TYR A 323 -2.88 -11.71 7.94
C TYR A 323 -1.43 -12.10 8.24
N TYR A 324 -0.99 -12.02 9.49
CA TYR A 324 0.39 -12.35 9.85
C TYR A 324 0.51 -12.86 11.28
N TRP A 325 1.50 -13.72 11.54
CA TRP A 325 1.77 -14.23 12.88
C TRP A 325 2.71 -13.29 13.63
N THR A 326 2.29 -12.81 14.81
CA THR A 326 3.18 -12.17 15.80
C THR A 326 3.59 -13.19 16.86
N VAL A 327 4.89 -13.25 17.18
CA VAL A 327 5.44 -14.28 18.09
C VAL A 327 5.24 -13.97 19.58
N THR A 328 4.93 -12.72 19.94
CA THR A 328 4.60 -12.30 21.32
C THR A 328 3.63 -11.10 21.33
N ASN A 329 3.16 -10.74 22.54
CA ASN A 329 2.46 -9.47 22.85
C ASN A 329 1.11 -9.18 22.14
N PRO A 330 0.14 -10.12 22.05
CA PRO A 330 0.16 -11.54 22.42
C PRO A 330 0.55 -12.44 21.24
N GLU A 331 0.81 -13.73 21.46
CA GLU A 331 0.89 -14.71 20.35
C GLU A 331 -0.45 -14.77 19.60
N ALA A 332 -0.46 -14.31 18.35
CA ALA A 332 -1.68 -14.19 17.55
C ALA A 332 -1.44 -14.22 16.04
N ILE A 333 -2.45 -14.62 15.28
CA ILE A 333 -2.63 -14.17 13.90
C ILE A 333 -3.27 -12.78 13.96
N MET A 334 -2.52 -11.76 13.56
CA MET A 334 -2.99 -10.40 13.33
C MET A 334 -3.66 -10.28 11.96
N ARG A 335 -4.48 -9.24 11.79
CA ARG A 335 -5.22 -8.92 10.56
C ARG A 335 -5.20 -7.42 10.31
N PHE A 336 -4.72 -7.01 9.13
CA PHE A 336 -4.70 -5.62 8.68
C PHE A 336 -5.47 -5.48 7.36
N ASP A 337 -6.16 -4.36 7.19
CA ASP A 337 -6.95 -4.04 6.00
C ASP A 337 -6.33 -2.85 5.27
N PHE A 338 -5.72 -3.09 4.10
CA PHE A 338 -5.15 -2.03 3.28
C PHE A 338 -6.23 -1.14 2.62
N GLY A 339 -7.48 -1.63 2.55
CA GLY A 339 -8.63 -0.84 2.11
C GLY A 339 -9.08 0.20 3.14
N ALA A 340 -8.96 -0.09 4.43
CA ALA A 340 -9.72 0.58 5.49
C ALA A 340 -9.42 2.08 5.70
N ALA A 341 -10.45 2.78 6.19
CA ALA A 341 -10.39 4.19 6.57
C ALA A 341 -9.71 4.45 7.93
N SER A 342 -9.37 3.43 8.72
CA SER A 342 -8.40 3.52 9.84
C SER A 342 -7.32 2.42 9.74
N GLY A 343 -6.21 2.55 10.47
CA GLY A 343 -4.92 1.92 10.09
C GLY A 343 -4.13 1.24 11.20
N ASP A 344 -4.80 0.54 12.12
CA ASP A 344 -4.14 -0.29 13.14
C ASP A 344 -4.61 -1.77 13.02
N PRO A 345 -3.77 -2.78 13.34
CA PRO A 345 -4.08 -4.19 13.07
C PRO A 345 -4.95 -4.82 14.17
N GLU A 346 -5.90 -5.66 13.76
CA GLU A 346 -6.74 -6.46 14.65
C GLU A 346 -6.01 -7.74 15.09
N ALA A 347 -6.03 -8.07 16.38
CA ALA A 347 -5.67 -9.40 16.86
C ALA A 347 -6.78 -10.42 16.51
N PHE A 348 -6.63 -11.15 15.40
CA PHE A 348 -7.70 -11.94 14.80
C PHE A 348 -7.87 -13.32 15.47
N VAL A 349 -6.83 -14.16 15.48
CA VAL A 349 -6.81 -15.47 16.18
C VAL A 349 -5.77 -15.42 17.29
N VAL A 350 -6.19 -15.38 18.56
CA VAL A 350 -5.30 -15.10 19.70
C VAL A 350 -5.17 -16.31 20.62
N LYS A 351 -3.94 -16.65 21.01
CA LYS A 351 -3.65 -17.72 21.98
C LYS A 351 -4.37 -17.48 23.31
N ASN A 352 -4.95 -18.53 23.90
CA ASN A 352 -5.80 -18.48 25.10
C ASN A 352 -7.11 -17.66 24.95
N GLN A 353 -7.56 -17.34 23.73
CA GLN A 353 -8.82 -16.63 23.47
C GLN A 353 -9.57 -17.29 22.30
N ASN A 354 -10.82 -16.90 22.06
CA ASN A 354 -11.59 -17.31 20.86
C ASN A 354 -11.62 -18.84 20.62
N GLN A 355 -11.75 -19.63 21.69
CA GLN A 355 -11.66 -21.11 21.68
C GLN A 355 -10.27 -21.72 21.35
N ILE A 356 -9.24 -20.90 21.15
CA ILE A 356 -7.84 -21.32 20.97
C ILE A 356 -7.21 -21.60 22.35
N PRO A 357 -6.61 -22.78 22.58
CA PRO A 357 -5.99 -23.13 23.86
C PRO A 357 -4.60 -22.46 24.04
N ASN A 358 -3.85 -22.89 25.06
CA ASN A 358 -2.51 -22.38 25.37
C ASN A 358 -1.42 -22.94 24.42
N THR A 359 -1.60 -22.76 23.12
CA THR A 359 -0.69 -23.27 22.08
C THR A 359 -0.59 -22.24 20.95
N CYS A 360 0.59 -22.05 20.36
CA CYS A 360 0.81 -21.05 19.31
C CYS A 360 -0.08 -21.35 18.07
N PRO A 361 -0.88 -20.38 17.57
CA PRO A 361 -1.72 -20.56 16.38
C PRO A 361 -1.07 -20.08 15.07
N GLY A 362 0.24 -19.80 15.06
CA GLY A 362 0.89 -18.97 14.03
C GLY A 362 0.94 -19.55 12.61
N CYS A 363 0.99 -20.88 12.46
CA CYS A 363 1.05 -21.54 11.16
C CYS A 363 -0.33 -21.54 10.50
N HIS A 364 -0.53 -20.73 9.45
CA HIS A 364 -1.84 -20.50 8.84
C HIS A 364 -1.80 -20.21 7.32
N ALA A 365 -2.96 -20.36 6.68
CA ALA A 365 -3.22 -19.94 5.29
C ALA A 365 -4.69 -19.50 5.13
N LEU A 366 -4.98 -18.65 4.14
CA LEU A 366 -6.31 -18.15 3.82
C LEU A 366 -6.77 -18.61 2.44
N SER A 367 -8.09 -18.71 2.24
CA SER A 367 -8.67 -18.70 0.89
C SER A 367 -8.39 -17.34 0.23
N ARG A 368 -8.11 -17.34 -1.08
CA ARG A 368 -7.84 -16.13 -1.88
C ARG A 368 -8.87 -14.99 -1.66
N GLN A 369 -10.16 -15.33 -1.54
CA GLN A 369 -11.26 -14.39 -1.34
C GLN A 369 -11.45 -13.87 0.09
N GLY A 370 -10.59 -14.26 1.04
CA GLY A 370 -10.64 -13.82 2.44
C GLY A 370 -11.82 -14.34 3.27
N THR A 371 -12.45 -15.44 2.84
CA THR A 371 -13.63 -16.04 3.51
C THR A 371 -13.31 -17.19 4.44
N LYS A 372 -12.16 -17.87 4.28
CA LYS A 372 -11.75 -19.06 5.05
C LYS A 372 -10.34 -18.92 5.60
N LEU A 373 -10.11 -19.44 6.80
CA LEU A 373 -8.79 -19.58 7.42
C LEU A 373 -8.57 -21.04 7.82
N VAL A 374 -7.40 -21.59 7.49
CA VAL A 374 -6.91 -22.86 8.05
C VAL A 374 -5.61 -22.62 8.80
N GLY A 375 -5.40 -23.31 9.91
CA GLY A 375 -4.15 -23.25 10.66
C GLY A 375 -3.89 -24.46 11.55
N SER A 376 -2.69 -24.52 12.10
CA SER A 376 -2.27 -25.54 13.07
C SER A 376 -1.87 -24.94 14.40
N LEU A 377 -2.17 -25.66 15.48
CA LEU A 377 -1.60 -25.37 16.79
C LEU A 377 -0.21 -25.96 16.92
N GLY A 378 0.72 -25.18 17.46
CA GLY A 378 2.12 -25.56 17.74
C GLY A 378 2.99 -25.73 16.49
N GLY A 379 2.40 -26.09 15.35
CA GLY A 379 3.12 -26.50 14.14
C GLY A 379 3.88 -27.79 14.44
N GLN A 380 5.17 -27.64 14.75
CA GLN A 380 6.07 -28.72 15.14
C GLN A 380 5.54 -29.56 16.33
N ASN A 381 5.59 -30.88 16.21
CA ASN A 381 5.18 -31.91 17.19
C ASN A 381 3.69 -31.97 17.59
N ASP A 382 2.88 -30.94 17.31
CA ASP A 382 1.46 -30.85 17.69
C ASP A 382 0.56 -30.96 16.45
N GLY A 383 0.59 -29.94 15.58
CA GLY A 383 -0.11 -29.89 14.30
C GLY A 383 -1.64 -29.92 14.35
N ARG A 384 -2.28 -29.81 15.51
CA ARG A 384 -3.75 -29.93 15.62
C ARG A 384 -4.44 -28.87 14.77
N LEU A 385 -5.31 -29.33 13.88
CA LEU A 385 -6.03 -28.50 12.92
C LEU A 385 -7.05 -27.60 13.65
N PHE A 386 -7.02 -26.31 13.33
CA PHE A 386 -8.17 -25.43 13.47
C PHE A 386 -8.58 -24.87 12.10
N PHE A 387 -9.89 -24.75 11.87
CA PHE A 387 -10.43 -24.32 10.59
C PHE A 387 -11.66 -23.42 10.79
N ILE A 388 -11.70 -22.32 10.06
CA ILE A 388 -12.79 -21.34 10.01
C ILE A 388 -13.31 -21.34 8.57
N ASN A 389 -14.49 -21.95 8.35
CA ASN A 389 -15.15 -22.04 7.05
C ASN A 389 -15.76 -20.70 6.58
N ASP A 390 -16.01 -19.80 7.54
CA ASP A 390 -16.61 -18.49 7.34
C ASP A 390 -16.05 -17.49 8.36
N ILE A 391 -15.13 -16.63 7.88
CA ILE A 391 -14.47 -15.56 8.65
C ILE A 391 -15.46 -14.45 9.08
N SER A 392 -16.65 -14.34 8.47
CA SER A 392 -17.63 -13.30 8.80
C SER A 392 -18.30 -13.49 10.17
N LYS A 393 -18.31 -14.73 10.68
CA LYS A 393 -18.91 -15.08 11.96
C LYS A 393 -18.25 -14.36 13.14
N PRO A 394 -19.04 -13.85 14.11
CA PRO A 394 -18.49 -13.35 15.37
C PRO A 394 -17.66 -14.41 16.08
N LYS A 395 -16.51 -14.03 16.66
CA LYS A 395 -15.61 -14.95 17.41
C LYS A 395 -16.24 -15.53 18.70
N THR A 396 -17.45 -15.07 19.05
CA THR A 396 -18.29 -15.55 20.14
C THR A 396 -19.27 -16.65 19.71
N ASP A 397 -19.46 -16.88 18.41
CA ASP A 397 -20.21 -18.03 17.90
C ASP A 397 -19.48 -19.34 18.25
N PRO A 398 -20.13 -20.30 18.95
CA PRO A 398 -19.56 -21.63 19.17
C PRO A 398 -19.10 -22.31 17.88
N ALA A 399 -19.79 -22.05 16.76
CA ALA A 399 -19.48 -22.56 15.43
C ALA A 399 -18.64 -21.59 14.56
N TRP A 400 -17.86 -20.67 15.18
CA TRP A 400 -16.80 -19.90 14.51
C TRP A 400 -15.67 -20.84 14.04
N LEU A 401 -15.16 -21.67 14.95
CA LEU A 401 -14.28 -22.78 14.61
C LEU A 401 -15.11 -23.94 14.04
N THR A 402 -15.03 -24.13 12.72
CA THR A 402 -15.63 -25.27 12.01
C THR A 402 -14.90 -26.59 12.34
N VAL A 403 -13.57 -26.52 12.52
CA VAL A 403 -12.82 -27.53 13.26
C VAL A 403 -12.21 -26.86 14.48
N ASN A 404 -12.67 -27.26 15.67
CA ASN A 404 -12.05 -26.86 16.93
C ASN A 404 -10.84 -27.78 17.22
N PRO A 405 -9.64 -27.24 17.56
CA PRO A 405 -8.42 -28.02 17.72
C PRO A 405 -8.33 -28.83 19.03
N GLY A 406 -9.31 -28.70 19.92
CA GLY A 406 -9.53 -29.62 21.05
C GLY A 406 -10.39 -30.84 20.70
N SER A 407 -10.96 -30.90 19.49
CA SER A 407 -11.82 -32.01 19.05
C SER A 407 -11.04 -33.19 18.47
N ALA A 408 -11.70 -34.36 18.39
CA ALA A 408 -11.17 -35.52 17.68
C ALA A 408 -10.84 -35.22 16.20
N ASN A 409 -11.59 -34.31 15.55
CA ASN A 409 -11.29 -33.86 14.19
C ASN A 409 -9.98 -33.08 14.13
N GLY A 410 -9.75 -32.15 15.07
CA GLY A 410 -8.51 -31.38 15.17
C GLY A 410 -7.27 -32.27 15.35
N SER A 411 -7.37 -33.28 16.20
CA SER A 411 -6.28 -34.24 16.48
C SER A 411 -6.05 -35.30 15.40
N SER A 412 -7.05 -35.65 14.58
CA SER A 412 -6.91 -36.64 13.50
C SER A 412 -6.55 -36.02 12.15
N ASN A 413 -6.89 -34.75 11.92
CA ASN A 413 -6.68 -34.05 10.65
C ASN A 413 -5.44 -33.14 10.69
N ARG A 414 -4.38 -33.52 11.41
CA ARG A 414 -3.19 -32.67 11.63
C ARG A 414 -2.60 -32.11 10.33
N ILE A 415 -2.18 -30.85 10.41
CA ILE A 415 -1.47 -30.12 9.36
C ILE A 415 -0.33 -29.31 10.00
N GLN A 416 0.59 -28.81 9.19
CA GLN A 416 1.60 -27.83 9.57
C GLN A 416 1.55 -26.63 8.63
N PHE A 417 1.67 -26.88 7.32
CA PHE A 417 1.50 -25.89 6.26
C PHE A 417 0.40 -26.32 5.28
N ALA A 418 -0.28 -25.35 4.68
CA ALA A 418 -1.40 -25.57 3.77
C ALA A 418 -1.52 -24.45 2.74
N SER A 419 -2.27 -24.72 1.65
CA SER A 419 -2.66 -23.72 0.64
C SER A 419 -3.99 -24.10 0.00
N PHE A 420 -4.88 -23.12 -0.16
CA PHE A 420 -6.21 -23.30 -0.75
C PHE A 420 -6.16 -23.31 -2.28
N ASN A 421 -7.06 -24.07 -2.91
CA ASN A 421 -7.31 -23.93 -4.34
C ASN A 421 -7.93 -22.53 -4.65
N PRO A 422 -7.97 -22.09 -5.91
CA PRO A 422 -8.41 -20.74 -6.28
C PRO A 422 -9.83 -20.36 -5.84
N THR A 423 -10.71 -21.34 -5.64
CA THR A 423 -12.11 -21.15 -5.24
C THR A 423 -12.34 -21.27 -3.73
N GLY A 424 -11.33 -21.69 -2.97
CA GLY A 424 -11.46 -22.07 -1.56
C GLY A 424 -12.32 -23.32 -1.31
N SER A 425 -12.66 -24.10 -2.35
CA SER A 425 -13.46 -25.33 -2.20
C SER A 425 -12.67 -26.51 -1.65
N GLU A 426 -11.34 -26.45 -1.74
CA GLU A 426 -10.39 -27.43 -1.20
C GLU A 426 -9.13 -26.72 -0.72
N PHE A 427 -8.36 -27.35 0.16
CA PHE A 427 -6.96 -26.99 0.41
C PHE A 427 -6.08 -28.23 0.44
N VAL A 428 -4.82 -28.09 0.01
CA VAL A 428 -3.78 -29.07 0.28
C VAL A 428 -3.04 -28.73 1.57
N ALA A 429 -2.58 -29.76 2.27
CA ALA A 429 -1.82 -29.63 3.49
C ALA A 429 -0.77 -30.73 3.65
N VAL A 430 0.22 -30.46 4.50
CA VAL A 430 1.29 -31.39 4.88
C VAL A 430 1.35 -31.53 6.41
N TYR A 431 1.75 -32.69 6.90
CA TYR A 431 2.23 -32.88 8.27
C TYR A 431 3.29 -33.97 8.23
N GLY A 432 4.52 -33.66 8.65
CA GLY A 432 5.69 -34.52 8.48
C GLY A 432 6.34 -34.98 9.79
N ASP A 433 5.63 -34.83 10.91
CA ASP A 433 6.07 -35.20 12.26
C ASP A 433 5.35 -36.49 12.74
N ASP A 434 4.89 -37.34 11.80
CA ASP A 434 4.42 -38.70 12.05
C ASP A 434 4.80 -39.66 10.91
N ALA A 435 4.34 -40.91 10.98
CA ALA A 435 4.70 -41.98 10.04
C ALA A 435 4.22 -41.75 8.60
N ASP A 436 3.22 -40.89 8.38
CA ASP A 436 2.69 -40.55 7.06
C ASP A 436 3.37 -39.32 6.45
N PHE A 437 4.63 -39.05 6.82
CA PHE A 437 5.42 -37.90 6.36
C PHE A 437 5.64 -37.77 4.84
N LYS A 438 5.20 -38.73 4.02
CA LYS A 438 5.25 -38.66 2.54
C LYS A 438 3.90 -38.31 1.89
N LYS A 439 2.89 -37.93 2.67
CA LYS A 439 1.56 -37.58 2.15
C LYS A 439 1.44 -36.09 1.79
N LEU A 440 0.79 -35.80 0.67
CA LEU A 440 0.16 -34.50 0.43
C LEU A 440 -1.34 -34.70 0.64
N TYR A 441 -1.85 -34.17 1.75
CA TYR A 441 -3.24 -34.30 2.14
C TYR A 441 -4.12 -33.32 1.38
N PHE A 442 -5.26 -33.78 0.88
CA PHE A 442 -6.31 -32.91 0.35
C PHE A 442 -7.42 -32.83 1.40
N HIS A 443 -7.94 -31.62 1.63
CA HIS A 443 -8.97 -31.35 2.63
C HIS A 443 -10.13 -30.59 2.00
N ASP A 444 -11.32 -30.88 2.51
CA ASP A 444 -12.57 -30.27 2.09
C ASP A 444 -12.68 -28.81 2.57
N GLY A 445 -12.92 -27.86 1.67
CA GLY A 445 -13.00 -26.42 1.97
C GLY A 445 -14.30 -25.98 2.65
N THR A 446 -15.21 -26.89 2.99
CA THR A 446 -16.45 -26.60 3.74
C THR A 446 -16.38 -27.12 5.17
N THR A 447 -15.77 -28.30 5.38
CA THR A 447 -15.71 -29.01 6.67
C THR A 447 -14.31 -28.99 7.30
N GLY A 448 -13.26 -28.71 6.53
CA GLY A 448 -11.86 -28.77 6.95
C GLY A 448 -11.27 -30.18 6.99
N LEU A 449 -12.07 -31.22 6.73
CA LEU A 449 -11.70 -32.61 6.94
C LEU A 449 -10.94 -33.21 5.75
N ARG A 450 -10.00 -34.10 6.05
CA ARG A 450 -9.12 -34.78 5.10
C ARG A 450 -9.90 -35.72 4.18
N GLN A 451 -9.80 -35.48 2.87
CA GLN A 451 -10.36 -36.34 1.83
C GLN A 451 -9.36 -37.44 1.47
N SER A 452 -9.39 -38.56 2.21
CA SER A 452 -8.44 -39.67 2.06
C SER A 452 -8.33 -40.22 0.63
N ALA A 453 -9.43 -40.23 -0.13
CA ALA A 453 -9.45 -40.70 -1.52
C ALA A 453 -8.71 -39.78 -2.52
N LYS A 454 -8.39 -38.54 -2.14
CA LYS A 454 -7.56 -37.61 -2.94
C LYS A 454 -6.13 -37.45 -2.40
N THR A 455 -5.84 -37.98 -1.21
CA THR A 455 -4.53 -37.81 -0.57
C THR A 455 -3.45 -38.52 -1.38
N LEU A 456 -2.45 -37.76 -1.85
CA LEU A 456 -1.34 -38.31 -2.63
C LEU A 456 -0.26 -38.88 -1.71
N THR A 457 0.41 -39.94 -2.15
CA THR A 457 1.65 -40.44 -1.53
C THR A 457 2.78 -40.19 -2.51
N LEU A 458 3.83 -39.48 -2.07
CA LEU A 458 4.99 -39.14 -2.88
C LEU A 458 6.18 -40.05 -2.52
N ASP A 459 7.21 -40.06 -3.37
CA ASP A 459 8.48 -40.73 -3.06
C ASP A 459 9.30 -39.97 -2.00
N PHE A 460 9.06 -38.66 -1.85
CA PHE A 460 9.71 -37.76 -0.89
C PHE A 460 8.77 -37.25 0.21
N LYS A 461 9.33 -36.45 1.13
CA LYS A 461 8.61 -35.75 2.21
C LYS A 461 8.21 -34.35 1.72
N PRO A 462 6.94 -34.08 1.34
CA PRO A 462 6.53 -32.76 0.89
C PRO A 462 6.43 -31.77 2.06
N ASN A 463 6.70 -30.50 1.77
CA ASN A 463 6.55 -29.40 2.72
C ASN A 463 6.15 -28.09 2.01
N HIS A 464 5.69 -27.08 2.76
CA HIS A 464 5.28 -25.75 2.27
C HIS A 464 4.53 -25.80 0.91
N PRO A 465 3.35 -26.45 0.82
CA PRO A 465 2.61 -26.53 -0.42
C PRO A 465 2.01 -25.16 -0.80
N ASP A 466 1.93 -24.88 -2.10
CA ASP A 466 1.31 -23.67 -2.63
C ASP A 466 0.55 -23.98 -3.93
N TRP A 467 -0.75 -23.66 -3.97
CA TRP A 467 -1.62 -23.94 -5.12
C TRP A 467 -1.68 -22.71 -6.03
N SER A 468 -1.35 -22.89 -7.30
CA SER A 468 -1.40 -21.82 -8.32
C SER A 468 -2.81 -21.20 -8.47
N PRO A 469 -2.91 -19.88 -8.71
CA PRO A 469 -4.17 -19.17 -8.95
C PRO A 469 -5.07 -19.66 -10.10
N ASP A 470 -4.52 -20.38 -11.08
CA ASP A 470 -5.33 -21.06 -12.12
C ASP A 470 -5.89 -22.42 -11.66
N GLY A 471 -5.30 -23.02 -10.62
CA GLY A 471 -5.69 -24.30 -10.04
C GLY A 471 -5.00 -25.51 -10.67
N GLU A 472 -4.17 -25.33 -11.70
CA GLU A 472 -3.60 -26.39 -12.54
C GLU A 472 -2.23 -26.89 -12.08
N THR A 473 -1.57 -26.18 -11.15
CA THR A 473 -0.29 -26.58 -10.56
C THR A 473 -0.29 -26.44 -9.04
N ILE A 474 0.33 -27.38 -8.34
CA ILE A 474 0.75 -27.24 -6.94
C ILE A 474 2.27 -27.28 -6.90
N ALA A 475 2.89 -26.28 -6.28
CA ALA A 475 4.31 -26.31 -5.93
C ALA A 475 4.48 -26.87 -4.52
N VAL A 476 5.51 -27.67 -4.30
CA VAL A 476 5.90 -28.15 -2.96
C VAL A 476 7.40 -28.04 -2.78
N THR A 477 7.82 -27.86 -1.54
CA THR A 477 9.20 -28.10 -1.10
C THR A 477 9.40 -29.62 -0.97
N ARG A 478 10.34 -30.23 -1.71
CA ARG A 478 10.86 -31.57 -1.40
C ARG A 478 11.82 -31.46 -0.22
N VAL A 479 11.75 -32.41 0.72
CA VAL A 479 12.66 -32.50 1.86
C VAL A 479 13.33 -33.87 1.90
N ASP A 480 14.67 -33.89 1.82
CA ASP A 480 15.46 -35.13 1.81
C ASP A 480 16.26 -35.35 3.11
N LYS A 481 16.41 -34.35 4.00
CA LYS A 481 16.85 -34.52 5.40
C LYS A 481 15.87 -33.84 6.36
N THR A 482 15.40 -34.58 7.36
CA THR A 482 14.80 -34.03 8.59
C THR A 482 15.29 -34.85 9.77
N ASP A 483 15.96 -34.22 10.73
CA ASP A 483 16.50 -34.91 11.90
C ASP A 483 15.44 -35.25 12.96
N THR A 484 14.34 -34.47 12.97
CA THR A 484 13.14 -34.76 13.76
C THR A 484 11.84 -34.40 13.04
N THR A 485 11.74 -33.21 12.43
CA THR A 485 10.45 -32.59 12.07
C THR A 485 10.43 -31.86 10.72
N THR A 486 9.25 -31.54 10.17
CA THR A 486 9.09 -30.80 8.91
C THR A 486 9.38 -29.31 9.01
N GLN A 487 9.27 -28.66 10.17
CA GLN A 487 9.34 -27.18 10.22
C GLN A 487 10.70 -26.63 9.79
N LYS A 488 11.77 -27.41 10.02
CA LYS A 488 13.16 -27.06 9.70
C LYS A 488 13.69 -28.02 8.62
N PRO A 489 13.18 -27.94 7.38
CA PRO A 489 13.45 -28.90 6.33
C PRO A 489 14.84 -28.66 5.72
N LYS A 490 15.62 -29.73 5.52
CA LYS A 490 17.03 -29.63 5.11
C LYS A 490 17.24 -30.32 3.76
N ARG A 491 18.24 -29.83 3.00
CA ARG A 491 18.58 -30.28 1.63
C ARG A 491 17.36 -30.25 0.69
N THR A 492 16.73 -29.10 0.61
CA THR A 492 15.42 -28.93 -0.03
C THR A 492 15.50 -28.47 -1.49
N SER A 493 14.47 -28.83 -2.27
CA SER A 493 14.27 -28.44 -3.67
C SER A 493 12.80 -28.06 -3.91
N ILE A 494 12.49 -27.42 -5.04
CA ILE A 494 11.11 -27.06 -5.41
C ILE A 494 10.62 -28.01 -6.50
N GLU A 495 9.51 -28.69 -6.24
CA GLU A 495 8.87 -29.65 -7.15
C GLU A 495 7.47 -29.16 -7.55
N LEU A 496 7.03 -29.48 -8.77
CA LEU A 496 5.70 -29.15 -9.28
C LEU A 496 4.88 -30.41 -9.54
N LEU A 497 3.66 -30.43 -9.01
CA LEU A 497 2.60 -31.36 -9.38
C LEU A 497 1.67 -30.62 -10.36
N LYS A 498 1.55 -31.11 -11.59
CA LYS A 498 0.61 -30.55 -12.59
C LYS A 498 -0.64 -31.40 -12.69
N ARG A 499 -1.81 -30.74 -12.80
CA ARG A 499 -3.11 -31.39 -12.87
C ARG A 499 -3.21 -32.33 -14.07
N ASN A 500 -3.98 -33.39 -13.93
CA ASN A 500 -4.31 -34.34 -14.98
C ASN A 500 -5.76 -34.80 -14.79
N GLY A 501 -6.70 -34.08 -15.42
CA GLY A 501 -8.13 -34.28 -15.21
C GLY A 501 -8.53 -34.05 -13.75
N ALA A 502 -9.05 -35.11 -13.11
CA ALA A 502 -9.41 -35.09 -11.70
C ALA A 502 -8.23 -35.39 -10.74
N GLY A 503 -7.07 -35.77 -11.26
CA GLY A 503 -5.88 -36.13 -10.48
C GLY A 503 -4.67 -35.24 -10.78
N TRP A 504 -3.48 -35.76 -10.44
CA TRP A 504 -2.20 -35.06 -10.56
C TRP A 504 -1.17 -35.97 -11.23
N ASN A 505 -0.33 -35.38 -12.07
CA ASN A 505 0.86 -36.05 -12.61
C ASN A 505 1.91 -36.27 -11.51
N PRO A 506 2.86 -37.22 -11.70
CA PRO A 506 4.04 -37.34 -10.85
C PRO A 506 4.79 -35.99 -10.72
N PRO A 507 5.37 -35.67 -9.55
CA PRO A 507 6.11 -34.43 -9.35
C PRO A 507 7.28 -34.29 -10.34
N VAL A 508 7.51 -33.06 -10.81
CA VAL A 508 8.65 -32.70 -11.66
C VAL A 508 9.46 -31.60 -10.96
N SER A 509 10.77 -31.80 -10.79
CA SER A 509 11.63 -30.81 -10.15
C SER A 509 11.73 -29.54 -11.00
N LEU A 510 11.41 -28.41 -10.38
CA LEU A 510 11.49 -27.08 -10.96
C LEU A 510 12.86 -26.47 -10.67
N ILE A 511 13.21 -26.39 -9.39
CA ILE A 511 14.57 -26.03 -8.96
C ILE A 511 15.15 -27.23 -8.21
N PRO A 512 16.12 -27.96 -8.78
CA PRO A 512 16.71 -29.13 -8.15
C PRO A 512 17.50 -28.77 -6.89
N GLN A 513 17.93 -29.81 -6.16
CA GLN A 513 18.89 -29.65 -5.07
C GLN A 513 20.22 -29.05 -5.57
N LYS A 514 20.91 -28.36 -4.66
CA LYS A 514 22.30 -27.91 -4.84
C LYS A 514 23.01 -28.15 -3.51
N GLN A 515 24.28 -28.56 -3.56
CA GLN A 515 25.11 -28.67 -2.36
C GLN A 515 25.07 -27.35 -1.57
N ASP A 516 25.00 -27.45 -0.23
CA ASP A 516 25.05 -26.35 0.73
C ASP A 516 24.00 -25.24 0.49
N HIS A 517 22.85 -25.57 -0.12
CA HIS A 517 21.71 -24.67 -0.30
C HIS A 517 20.37 -25.33 0.09
N ALA A 518 19.48 -24.56 0.71
CA ALA A 518 18.08 -24.93 0.94
C ALA A 518 17.15 -24.07 0.06
N ARG A 519 16.08 -24.66 -0.47
CA ARG A 519 15.04 -24.00 -1.29
C ARG A 519 13.66 -24.36 -0.78
N TYR A 520 12.86 -23.37 -0.38
CA TYR A 520 11.63 -23.59 0.35
C TYR A 520 10.68 -22.39 0.21
N ASN A 521 9.48 -22.48 0.80
CA ASN A 521 8.43 -21.46 0.69
C ASN A 521 8.13 -21.04 -0.78
N PRO A 522 7.78 -21.97 -1.68
CA PRO A 522 7.26 -21.59 -2.98
C PRO A 522 5.96 -20.80 -2.80
N ASN A 523 5.75 -19.75 -3.59
CA ASN A 523 4.49 -19.02 -3.62
C ASN A 523 4.17 -18.41 -4.99
N PHE A 524 3.05 -18.77 -5.59
CA PHE A 524 2.66 -18.30 -6.92
C PHE A 524 2.21 -16.82 -6.91
N VAL A 525 2.57 -16.11 -7.98
CA VAL A 525 2.05 -14.75 -8.26
C VAL A 525 0.60 -14.80 -8.79
N PRO A 526 -0.15 -13.68 -8.82
CA PRO A 526 -1.61 -13.65 -9.00
C PRO A 526 -2.22 -14.36 -10.21
N ASP A 527 -1.40 -14.62 -11.24
CA ASP A 527 -1.75 -15.23 -12.52
C ASP A 527 -0.87 -16.42 -12.90
N SER A 528 -0.18 -17.01 -11.93
CA SER A 528 0.72 -18.16 -12.09
C SER A 528 1.93 -17.97 -13.04
N SER A 529 2.14 -16.78 -13.60
CA SER A 529 3.18 -16.54 -14.62
C SER A 529 4.60 -16.84 -14.12
N PHE A 530 4.83 -16.66 -12.82
CA PHE A 530 5.98 -17.14 -12.06
C PHE A 530 5.60 -17.47 -10.61
N LEU A 531 6.54 -18.00 -9.84
CA LEU A 531 6.46 -18.14 -8.39
C LEU A 531 7.71 -17.57 -7.72
N TYR A 532 7.55 -17.08 -6.49
CA TYR A 532 8.65 -16.78 -5.59
C TYR A 532 9.09 -18.04 -4.84
N TYR A 533 10.34 -18.08 -4.37
CA TYR A 533 10.79 -19.01 -3.34
C TYR A 533 11.93 -18.40 -2.50
N SER A 534 12.10 -18.87 -1.26
CA SER A 534 13.29 -18.57 -0.45
C SER A 534 14.42 -19.52 -0.81
N GLU A 535 15.62 -19.00 -1.03
CA GLU A 535 16.86 -19.79 -1.07
C GLU A 535 17.84 -19.31 0.00
N SER A 536 18.41 -20.24 0.74
CA SER A 536 19.43 -19.99 1.78
C SER A 536 20.67 -20.87 1.60
N ILE A 537 21.74 -20.60 2.35
CA ILE A 537 23.08 -21.20 2.18
C ILE A 537 23.53 -21.91 3.47
N CYS A 538 23.44 -23.23 3.46
CA CYS A 538 23.70 -24.12 4.60
C CYS A 538 25.06 -24.83 4.49
N VAL A 539 26.15 -24.13 4.84
CA VAL A 539 27.51 -24.67 4.72
C VAL A 539 27.83 -25.64 5.86
N GLY A 540 27.87 -26.94 5.55
CA GLY A 540 28.41 -28.00 6.42
C GLY A 540 27.54 -28.40 7.62
N ASN A 541 27.13 -27.45 8.46
CA ASN A 541 26.30 -27.71 9.65
C ASN A 541 24.81 -27.46 9.37
N TRP A 542 24.11 -28.49 8.88
CA TRP A 542 22.66 -28.47 8.65
C TRP A 542 21.82 -28.46 9.93
N ASP A 543 22.45 -28.37 11.10
CA ASP A 543 21.80 -28.38 12.42
C ASP A 543 22.06 -27.06 13.19
N SER A 544 22.58 -26.04 12.52
CA SER A 544 22.66 -24.66 13.01
C SER A 544 21.30 -23.94 13.00
N ALA A 545 21.22 -22.81 13.73
CA ALA A 545 20.11 -21.86 13.56
C ALA A 545 20.17 -21.12 12.21
N ASP A 546 21.36 -20.97 11.64
CA ASP A 546 21.61 -20.43 10.29
C ASP A 546 21.26 -21.42 9.16
N CYS A 547 20.33 -22.33 9.43
CA CYS A 547 19.74 -23.33 8.51
C CYS A 547 18.24 -23.56 8.81
N ASP A 548 17.61 -22.59 9.47
CA ASP A 548 16.22 -22.66 9.92
C ASP A 548 15.28 -21.96 8.92
N ALA A 549 14.44 -22.71 8.20
CA ALA A 549 13.59 -22.15 7.15
C ALA A 549 12.65 -21.02 7.64
N ASP A 550 12.38 -20.95 8.94
CA ASP A 550 11.59 -19.88 9.55
C ASP A 550 12.37 -18.52 9.59
N ALA A 551 13.70 -18.56 9.80
CA ALA A 551 14.50 -17.42 10.26
C ALA A 551 15.96 -17.31 9.75
N ASP A 552 16.42 -18.22 8.87
CA ASP A 552 17.79 -18.30 8.33
C ASP A 552 18.29 -16.96 7.78
N PRO A 553 19.33 -16.33 8.37
CA PRO A 553 19.81 -15.02 7.95
C PRO A 553 20.32 -14.97 6.50
N SER A 554 20.75 -16.09 5.92
CA SER A 554 21.24 -16.13 4.54
C SER A 554 20.12 -16.17 3.49
N ALA A 555 18.86 -16.37 3.92
CA ALA A 555 17.69 -16.49 3.04
C ALA A 555 17.44 -15.25 2.18
N LYS A 556 17.18 -15.48 0.88
CA LYS A 556 16.90 -14.46 -0.14
C LYS A 556 15.73 -14.90 -1.00
N THR A 557 14.93 -13.94 -1.48
CA THR A 557 13.81 -14.23 -2.38
C THR A 557 14.28 -14.33 -3.84
N TRP A 558 13.90 -15.42 -4.50
CA TRP A 558 14.11 -15.67 -5.92
C TRP A 558 12.76 -15.80 -6.62
N ALA A 559 12.71 -15.53 -7.93
CA ALA A 559 11.53 -15.70 -8.78
C ALA A 559 11.83 -16.64 -9.96
N VAL A 560 10.88 -17.50 -10.35
CA VAL A 560 11.05 -18.44 -11.46
C VAL A 560 9.72 -18.81 -12.13
N LYS A 561 9.73 -19.02 -13.46
CA LYS A 561 8.57 -19.52 -14.22
C LYS A 561 8.29 -21.00 -13.86
N PRO A 562 7.03 -21.47 -13.75
CA PRO A 562 6.70 -22.84 -13.31
C PRO A 562 6.87 -23.90 -14.42
N VAL A 563 8.09 -23.97 -14.97
CA VAL A 563 8.51 -24.90 -16.03
C VAL A 563 9.92 -25.39 -15.71
N ALA A 564 10.13 -26.70 -15.73
CA ALA A 564 11.44 -27.30 -15.45
C ALA A 564 12.52 -26.75 -16.40
N GLY A 565 13.69 -26.43 -15.86
CA GLY A 565 14.79 -25.82 -16.61
C GLY A 565 14.70 -24.30 -16.81
N ALA A 566 13.66 -23.63 -16.29
CA ALA A 566 13.60 -22.18 -16.25
C ALA A 566 14.71 -21.60 -15.33
N THR A 567 15.40 -20.56 -15.80
CA THR A 567 16.43 -19.87 -15.01
C THR A 567 15.81 -19.03 -13.89
N PRO A 568 16.22 -19.20 -12.62
CA PRO A 568 15.78 -18.34 -11.52
C PRO A 568 16.39 -16.94 -11.59
N VAL A 569 15.62 -15.95 -11.16
CA VAL A 569 16.03 -14.55 -11.00
C VAL A 569 16.14 -14.24 -9.51
N LEU A 570 17.31 -13.76 -9.06
CA LEU A 570 17.45 -13.20 -7.72
C LEU A 570 16.79 -11.82 -7.68
N LEU A 571 15.88 -11.59 -6.73
CA LEU A 571 15.32 -10.27 -6.48
C LEU A 571 16.31 -9.45 -5.63
N ALA A 572 17.37 -8.98 -6.27
CA ALA A 572 18.54 -8.37 -5.64
C ALA A 572 18.23 -7.00 -5.01
N ASN A 573 17.33 -6.21 -5.62
CA ASN A 573 16.82 -4.97 -5.03
C ASN A 573 15.97 -5.25 -3.80
N ALA A 574 15.14 -6.30 -3.81
CA ALA A 574 14.41 -6.74 -2.63
C ALA A 574 15.37 -7.20 -1.50
N ALA A 575 16.34 -8.05 -1.82
CA ALA A 575 17.35 -8.56 -0.88
C ALA A 575 18.36 -7.51 -0.35
N LYS A 576 18.25 -6.24 -0.78
CA LYS A 576 19.16 -5.15 -0.42
C LYS A 576 18.91 -4.65 1.02
N GLY A 577 19.98 -4.35 1.75
CA GLY A 577 19.92 -3.68 3.05
C GLY A 577 19.66 -2.17 2.95
N GLY A 578 19.16 -1.58 4.03
CA GLY A 578 19.11 -0.13 4.22
C GLY A 578 20.44 0.43 4.75
N VAL A 579 20.49 1.75 4.99
CA VAL A 579 21.75 2.42 5.42
C VAL A 579 22.28 1.90 6.75
N GLU A 580 21.41 1.49 7.68
CA GLU A 580 21.81 0.97 8.98
C GLU A 580 22.27 -0.49 8.93
N ASP A 581 21.91 -1.26 7.90
CA ASP A 581 22.42 -2.62 7.68
C ASP A 581 23.87 -2.58 7.15
N GLY A 582 24.26 -1.48 6.50
CA GLY A 582 25.64 -1.22 6.07
C GLY A 582 26.11 -2.18 5.00
N SER A 583 27.05 -3.07 5.34
CA SER A 583 27.55 -4.14 4.47
C SER A 583 26.89 -5.50 4.72
N ALA A 584 25.90 -5.60 5.61
CA ALA A 584 25.18 -6.84 5.86
C ALA A 584 24.34 -7.24 4.64
N THR A 585 24.53 -8.47 4.17
CA THR A 585 23.80 -9.07 3.04
C THR A 585 23.10 -10.38 3.40
N ASN A 586 23.17 -10.76 4.67
CA ASN A 586 22.41 -11.84 5.29
C ASN A 586 21.38 -11.17 6.21
N LEU A 587 20.16 -10.98 5.70
CA LEU A 587 19.04 -10.30 6.38
C LEU A 587 17.81 -11.21 6.53
N GLY A 588 17.88 -12.45 6.03
CA GLY A 588 16.89 -13.51 6.24
C GLY A 588 15.50 -13.22 5.70
N ASP A 589 15.37 -13.01 4.38
CA ASP A 589 14.09 -12.83 3.69
C ASP A 589 13.36 -14.19 3.54
N THR A 590 12.60 -14.58 4.58
CA THR A 590 11.81 -15.82 4.64
C THR A 590 10.32 -15.58 4.36
N PHE A 591 9.59 -16.64 4.01
CA PHE A 591 8.15 -16.62 3.68
C PHE A 591 7.72 -15.54 2.66
N PRO A 592 8.26 -15.55 1.42
CA PRO A 592 7.70 -14.73 0.35
C PRO A 592 6.23 -15.08 0.11
N ARG A 593 5.36 -14.06 0.22
CA ARG A 593 3.92 -14.17 0.01
C ARG A 593 3.40 -13.04 -0.87
N SER A 594 2.88 -13.39 -2.03
CA SER A 594 2.26 -12.48 -2.98
C SER A 594 0.93 -11.96 -2.47
N ALA A 595 0.66 -10.68 -2.67
CA ALA A 595 -0.70 -10.19 -2.72
C ALA A 595 -1.43 -10.84 -3.92
N PRO A 596 -2.73 -11.19 -3.84
CA PRO A 596 -3.44 -11.96 -4.87
C PRO A 596 -3.90 -11.15 -6.09
N PHE A 597 -3.50 -9.90 -6.23
CA PHE A 597 -3.98 -8.98 -7.27
C PHE A 597 -2.83 -8.32 -8.06
N LYS A 598 -3.15 -7.92 -9.29
CA LYS A 598 -2.25 -7.16 -10.17
C LYS A 598 -2.70 -5.70 -10.15
N THR A 599 -1.77 -4.78 -9.99
CA THR A 599 -2.05 -3.33 -10.11
C THR A 599 -1.54 -2.81 -11.46
N LYS A 600 -2.30 -1.92 -12.11
CA LYS A 600 -1.77 -1.15 -13.27
C LYS A 600 -0.70 -0.17 -12.76
N HIS A 601 0.31 0.06 -13.58
CA HIS A 601 1.28 1.12 -13.36
C HIS A 601 1.90 1.54 -14.69
N ARG A 602 1.60 2.77 -15.13
CA ARG A 602 1.99 3.31 -16.44
C ARG A 602 1.43 2.39 -17.55
N ASP A 603 2.24 2.02 -18.53
CA ASP A 603 1.88 1.07 -19.60
C ASP A 603 1.97 -0.40 -19.16
N GLY A 604 2.38 -0.66 -17.92
CA GLY A 604 2.65 -1.99 -17.38
C GLY A 604 1.83 -2.34 -16.14
N GLN A 605 2.37 -3.28 -15.36
CA GLN A 605 1.77 -3.79 -14.14
C GLN A 605 2.80 -3.84 -13.02
N LEU A 606 2.33 -3.75 -11.77
CA LEU A 606 3.07 -4.12 -10.58
C LEU A 606 2.34 -5.26 -9.87
N PHE A 607 3.11 -6.29 -9.47
CA PHE A 607 2.68 -7.24 -8.45
C PHE A 607 3.34 -6.83 -7.12
N TRP A 608 2.81 -7.36 -6.01
CA TRP A 608 3.31 -7.05 -4.68
C TRP A 608 3.54 -8.32 -3.89
N PHE A 609 4.57 -8.34 -3.04
CA PHE A 609 4.80 -9.43 -2.10
C PHE A 609 5.39 -8.92 -0.78
N THR A 610 5.27 -9.75 0.25
CA THR A 610 5.86 -9.55 1.58
C THR A 610 6.79 -10.68 1.93
N VAL A 611 7.83 -10.40 2.73
CA VAL A 611 8.71 -11.39 3.38
C VAL A 611 8.87 -11.03 4.85
N ALA A 612 9.16 -12.01 5.71
CA ALA A 612 9.73 -11.74 7.04
C ALA A 612 11.24 -11.49 6.88
N SER A 613 11.80 -10.46 7.53
CA SER A 613 13.22 -10.09 7.38
C SER A 613 13.78 -9.45 8.65
N GLN A 614 15.05 -9.74 8.96
CA GLN A 614 15.84 -9.14 10.05
C GLN A 614 16.40 -7.76 9.68
N ARG A 615 16.23 -7.30 8.43
CA ARG A 615 16.62 -5.96 7.96
C ARG A 615 16.15 -4.88 8.93
N LYS A 616 17.06 -3.97 9.31
CA LYS A 616 16.76 -2.89 10.26
C LYS A 616 15.70 -1.94 9.72
N VAL A 617 14.75 -1.57 10.58
CA VAL A 617 13.70 -0.58 10.28
C VAL A 617 14.29 0.83 10.43
N GLY A 618 15.28 1.12 9.59
CA GLY A 618 16.15 2.28 9.68
C GLY A 618 16.81 2.38 11.06
N VAL A 619 16.62 3.53 11.72
CA VAL A 619 17.16 3.88 13.03
C VAL A 619 16.25 3.51 14.22
N ARG A 620 15.14 2.76 13.99
CA ARG A 620 14.32 2.20 15.10
C ARG A 620 15.02 0.98 15.73
N ASN A 621 14.98 0.88 17.05
CA ASN A 621 15.49 -0.31 17.75
C ASN A 621 14.46 -1.45 17.73
N THR A 622 14.78 -2.53 17.01
CA THR A 622 13.96 -3.75 16.88
C THR A 622 14.46 -4.93 17.74
N ALA A 623 15.56 -4.75 18.48
CA ALA A 623 16.26 -5.81 19.20
C ALA A 623 16.61 -7.07 18.37
N GLY A 624 16.64 -6.98 17.03
CA GLY A 624 16.92 -8.09 16.11
C GLY A 624 15.68 -8.91 15.70
N ALA A 625 14.47 -8.50 16.08
CA ALA A 625 13.24 -9.18 15.66
C ALA A 625 12.99 -9.06 14.14
N GLN A 626 12.42 -10.11 13.55
CA GLN A 626 12.01 -10.13 12.14
C GLN A 626 10.72 -9.35 11.92
N HIS A 627 10.61 -8.63 10.81
CA HIS A 627 9.42 -7.86 10.47
C HIS A 627 8.97 -8.16 9.05
N LEU A 628 7.69 -7.91 8.76
CA LEU A 628 7.21 -7.91 7.39
C LEU A 628 7.70 -6.67 6.64
N TRP A 629 8.43 -6.95 5.56
CA TRP A 629 8.83 -5.99 4.54
C TRP A 629 8.04 -6.26 3.27
N MET A 630 7.59 -5.19 2.61
CA MET A 630 6.80 -5.24 1.38
C MET A 630 7.59 -4.67 0.20
N TYR A 631 7.37 -5.27 -0.97
CA TYR A 631 8.05 -4.95 -2.22
C TYR A 631 7.06 -4.90 -3.37
N ALA A 632 7.27 -3.96 -4.29
CA ALA A 632 6.70 -4.04 -5.64
C ALA A 632 7.64 -4.84 -6.54
N VAL A 633 7.09 -5.49 -7.56
CA VAL A 633 7.86 -6.11 -8.66
C VAL A 633 7.21 -5.81 -10.00
N ASP A 634 8.06 -5.47 -10.98
CA ASP A 634 7.74 -5.45 -12.40
C ASP A 634 7.77 -6.90 -12.93
N PRO A 635 6.61 -7.50 -13.28
CA PRO A 635 6.53 -8.88 -13.72
C PRO A 635 7.14 -9.08 -15.11
N ALA A 636 7.15 -8.04 -15.97
CA ALA A 636 7.70 -8.15 -17.32
C ALA A 636 9.22 -8.31 -17.28
N LYS A 637 9.91 -7.57 -16.40
CA LYS A 637 11.35 -7.75 -16.14
C LYS A 637 11.68 -9.16 -15.63
N VAL A 638 10.93 -9.67 -14.65
CA VAL A 638 11.12 -11.04 -14.13
C VAL A 638 10.91 -12.08 -15.23
N LEU A 639 9.87 -11.94 -16.05
CA LEU A 639 9.61 -12.83 -17.18
C LEU A 639 10.65 -12.69 -18.30
N ALA A 640 11.39 -11.58 -18.37
CA ALA A 640 12.55 -11.37 -19.24
C ALA A 640 13.90 -11.83 -18.61
N GLY A 641 13.89 -12.43 -17.41
CA GLY A 641 15.11 -12.90 -16.73
C GLY A 641 15.90 -11.81 -15.99
N GLN A 642 15.28 -10.66 -15.74
CA GLN A 642 15.88 -9.49 -15.08
C GLN A 642 15.27 -9.27 -13.70
N ASP A 643 16.02 -8.68 -12.77
CA ASP A 643 15.45 -8.26 -11.48
C ASP A 643 14.42 -7.14 -11.71
N GLY A 644 13.15 -7.49 -11.52
CA GLY A 644 12.03 -6.55 -11.57
C GLY A 644 11.69 -5.90 -10.24
N SER A 645 12.37 -6.27 -9.14
CA SER A 645 12.00 -5.83 -7.80
C SER A 645 12.44 -4.40 -7.50
N TYR A 646 11.64 -3.71 -6.68
CA TYR A 646 11.99 -2.44 -6.04
C TYR A 646 12.57 -2.70 -4.63
N THR A 647 13.28 -1.73 -4.05
CA THR A 647 13.81 -1.93 -2.69
C THR A 647 12.69 -1.91 -1.65
N GLY A 648 12.72 -2.84 -0.69
CA GLY A 648 11.61 -3.02 0.25
C GLY A 648 11.40 -1.86 1.22
N PHE A 649 10.15 -1.69 1.67
CA PHE A 649 9.77 -0.85 2.79
C PHE A 649 9.16 -1.70 3.91
N TYR A 650 9.32 -1.25 5.15
CA TYR A 650 8.73 -1.88 6.33
C TYR A 650 7.24 -1.50 6.45
N LEU A 651 6.39 -2.46 6.80
CA LEU A 651 4.95 -2.21 6.99
C LEU A 651 4.68 -1.56 8.37
N PRO A 652 4.22 -0.29 8.42
CA PRO A 652 4.34 0.57 9.60
C PRO A 652 3.42 0.22 10.78
N PHE A 653 2.46 -0.68 10.58
CA PHE A 653 1.43 -1.04 11.56
C PHE A 653 1.80 -2.20 12.51
N GLN A 654 2.99 -2.80 12.36
CA GLN A 654 3.41 -3.94 13.19
C GLN A 654 3.95 -3.49 14.55
N ASP A 655 3.80 -4.31 15.60
CA ASP A 655 4.56 -4.11 16.84
C ASP A 655 6.03 -4.46 16.60
N LEU A 656 6.91 -3.48 16.75
CA LEU A 656 8.35 -3.60 16.55
C LEU A 656 9.11 -4.28 17.70
N ARG A 657 8.41 -4.61 18.80
CA ARG A 657 8.97 -5.28 19.99
C ARG A 657 8.89 -6.80 19.92
N THR A 658 8.51 -7.35 18.77
CA THR A 658 8.24 -8.77 18.56
C THR A 658 8.51 -9.15 17.10
N SER A 659 8.76 -10.43 16.82
CA SER A 659 8.91 -10.88 15.43
C SER A 659 7.56 -11.10 14.77
N ASN A 660 7.47 -10.78 13.48
CA ASN A 660 6.26 -10.82 12.68
C ASN A 660 6.55 -11.61 11.38
N HIS A 661 5.81 -12.69 11.14
CA HIS A 661 6.08 -13.68 10.07
C HIS A 661 4.83 -14.06 9.27
N ILE A 662 5.05 -14.74 8.14
CA ILE A 662 4.02 -15.39 7.30
C ILE A 662 2.87 -14.44 6.94
N GLY A 663 3.18 -13.38 6.18
CA GLY A 663 2.21 -12.40 5.69
C GLY A 663 1.28 -12.96 4.60
N GLN A 664 0.22 -13.67 4.98
CA GLN A 664 -0.76 -14.24 4.06
C GLN A 664 -1.76 -13.19 3.58
N TRP A 665 -1.96 -13.08 2.26
CA TRP A 665 -2.80 -12.04 1.66
C TRP A 665 -4.16 -12.55 1.16
N THR A 666 -5.16 -11.66 1.14
CA THR A 666 -6.52 -11.92 0.64
C THR A 666 -7.04 -10.76 -0.22
N GLU A 667 -7.89 -11.04 -1.21
CA GLU A 667 -8.47 -10.04 -2.12
C GLU A 667 -9.36 -9.00 -1.39
N LYS A 668 -9.83 -9.34 -0.18
CA LYS A 668 -10.64 -8.49 0.70
C LYS A 668 -10.53 -8.97 2.15
N ILE A 669 -10.89 -8.11 3.08
CA ILE A 669 -11.30 -8.49 4.44
C ILE A 669 -12.80 -8.82 4.44
N VAL A 670 -13.20 -9.81 5.24
CA VAL A 670 -14.61 -10.17 5.48
C VAL A 670 -14.84 -10.16 6.98
N GLY A 671 -16.01 -9.70 7.45
CA GLY A 671 -16.26 -9.54 8.88
C GLY A 671 -15.29 -8.57 9.57
N GLY A 672 -14.81 -7.56 8.84
CA GLY A 672 -14.04 -6.45 9.43
C GLY A 672 -14.95 -5.52 10.23
N THR A 673 -14.42 -4.89 11.26
CA THR A 673 -15.09 -3.80 11.99
C THR A 673 -14.97 -2.45 11.26
N GLN A 674 -14.16 -2.38 10.21
CA GLN A 674 -13.92 -1.20 9.41
C GLN A 674 -14.94 -1.10 8.26
N PRO A 675 -15.45 0.10 7.94
CA PRO A 675 -16.16 0.31 6.70
C PRO A 675 -15.20 0.14 5.51
N PRO A 676 -15.67 -0.35 4.36
CA PRO A 676 -14.88 -0.37 3.13
C PRO A 676 -14.46 1.06 2.74
N PRO A 677 -13.35 1.23 1.98
CA PRO A 677 -12.97 2.53 1.48
C PRO A 677 -14.13 3.17 0.68
N PRO A 678 -14.33 4.49 0.77
CA PRO A 678 -15.23 5.17 -0.15
C PRO A 678 -14.72 4.93 -1.58
N PRO A 679 -15.61 4.67 -2.56
CA PRO A 679 -15.19 4.49 -3.95
C PRO A 679 -14.50 5.76 -4.45
N PRO A 680 -13.56 5.65 -5.42
CA PRO A 680 -13.02 6.81 -6.11
C PRO A 680 -14.17 7.68 -6.65
N PRO A 681 -14.09 9.01 -6.60
CA PRO A 681 -15.10 9.85 -7.22
C PRO A 681 -15.28 9.47 -8.70
N PRO A 682 -16.52 9.43 -9.22
CA PRO A 682 -16.73 9.19 -10.63
C PRO A 682 -16.01 10.29 -11.45
N PRO A 683 -15.56 9.98 -12.67
CA PRO A 683 -15.10 11.01 -13.59
C PRO A 683 -16.20 12.05 -13.80
N PRO A 684 -15.84 13.32 -14.09
CA PRO A 684 -16.84 14.32 -14.47
C PRO A 684 -17.66 13.81 -15.67
N PRO A 685 -18.94 14.23 -15.80
CA PRO A 685 -19.71 13.89 -16.97
C PRO A 685 -19.01 14.43 -18.23
N PRO A 686 -19.18 13.76 -19.39
CA PRO A 686 -18.64 14.28 -20.66
C PRO A 686 -19.18 15.69 -20.93
N PRO A 687 -18.42 16.53 -21.66
CA PRO A 687 -18.83 17.90 -21.94
C PRO A 687 -20.13 17.93 -22.77
N PRO A 688 -20.87 19.04 -22.77
CA PRO A 688 -21.98 19.22 -23.69
C PRO A 688 -21.51 19.09 -25.14
N PRO A 689 -22.39 18.75 -26.10
CA PRO A 689 -22.02 18.69 -27.51
C PRO A 689 -21.36 20.01 -27.96
N PRO A 690 -20.24 19.96 -28.72
CA PRO A 690 -19.60 21.18 -29.19
C PRO A 690 -20.57 22.02 -30.04
N PRO A 691 -20.43 23.36 -30.02
CA PRO A 691 -21.29 24.25 -30.79
C PRO A 691 -21.49 23.76 -32.23
N ASN A 692 -22.74 23.68 -32.68
CA ASN A 692 -23.05 23.41 -34.07
C ASN A 692 -22.34 24.44 -34.95
N ILE A 693 -21.90 24.02 -36.15
CA ILE A 693 -21.30 24.93 -37.13
C ILE A 693 -22.25 26.12 -37.34
N PRO A 694 -21.80 27.37 -37.11
CA PRO A 694 -22.58 28.56 -37.48
C PRO A 694 -22.98 28.47 -38.96
N LYS A 695 -24.22 28.85 -39.28
CA LYS A 695 -24.76 28.80 -40.65
C LYS A 695 -24.52 30.10 -41.39
#